data_AF-F3B2U2-F1
#
_entry.id   AF-F3B2U2-F1
#
_cell.length_a   1.000
_cell.length_b   1.000
_cell.length_c   1.000
_cell.angle_alpha   90.00
_cell.angle_beta   90.00
_cell.angle_gamma   90.00
#
_symmetry.space_group_name_H-M   'P 1'
#
loop_
_entity.id
_entity.type
_entity.pdbx_description
1 polymer ?
#
loop_
_entity_poly.entity_id
_entity_poly.type
_entity_poly.pdbx_seq_one_letter_code
_entity_poly.pdbx_strand_id
1 'polypeptide(L)'
;MKKRAFLRCLLSIPKGGMELKKKWFVRFIPMLVCFMGVFSQRAKASTGVYVPDPVTGFVANVRDAAYGAVADGVSDDTAAIQRAIDAVSAAGGGIVDIPAGNYMINTLHQTGHSYERAGLVLKSNIIVRMANGAVLRAIPNGERSYQIFSITHVDNVHIMGGKLIGDRDTHIGNLGQTGYGVRITDATNVVIEDLYAGEFWGDGVFLGEDSRNITLYRVICDHNRRQGMSIVGGHNVKILESEFKRSDGTPPKSGIDIEPEGDHPIVSGVEIRNCLFEGSSTGFVVSNQYSNSVAENIIFADNIVRGNKTAVNLVGIQSGEVTGNTIYHDQSITENDTHWGIRLRNDGRHPTRNVIVRGNTIYGGNVVDTTGESSNVIQNNTFKAAVYIRGIAHAGQTLKAKVYDGDYGDLHVHNVVWVPATAISSYQWYADGTAIAGATQSSYIPTAADTGKEITVRVQYTDKEGNAEDATSPPTLPVNYANHAPTDITLNPLFIYSDEYLAEVGLLNTTDPDAGDVHTYTVDDERFEIVYDNLLRLKGDNYIPFGSVANITLNVTATDVLGASYTKAFTVEVTRPKNQPPKKITIDNNILTAGRPGEIVGKLTTLDLNVGDTHTYNVSDSRFEVNSEGKLKLKDGVSVDASLEPSISLNVQAIDSGARAYTEKFTLQVQAGSAGAGNTGTGNAGAGNTGAGNTGAGNAGGGNIGAGNAGGGNTGAGNAGAGNAGVGNAGGGNIGAGNAGGGNTGVGNTGAGNIGAGNTGIATPSGARQSDIVTPSTSDQDSRNSRRSGRSSGRSGGSGSGESSNRNKSKKLRSSNASSGSYSYVQTNGKRYDRGSWKQVGNIWQLDVDGTQAKSAWAFLSDKWYLFNEKGDMVTGWANVDDKWYFMDSSGAMREGWLEDGNGEWYYMNPISDGTRGAMRTGWHQIDRKWYYFNTASDGAQGKMLKNQRTPDGYLLKADGIWDESAAKQ
;
A
#
# COMPACT_ATOMS: atom_id res chain seq x y z
N MET A 1 23.46 23.34 -32.51
CA MET A 1 24.20 24.24 -33.44
C MET A 1 24.75 23.37 -34.59
N LYS A 2 24.27 23.56 -35.85
CA LYS A 2 24.79 23.12 -37.19
C LYS A 2 25.36 21.67 -37.35
N LYS A 3 25.19 20.87 -38.41
CA LYS A 3 24.51 20.87 -39.73
C LYS A 3 24.84 19.50 -40.38
N ARG A 4 23.88 18.87 -41.09
CA ARG A 4 23.93 18.29 -42.47
C ARG A 4 25.18 17.50 -42.94
N ALA A 5 25.10 16.23 -43.38
CA ALA A 5 24.48 15.62 -44.59
C ALA A 5 25.47 15.34 -45.75
N PHE A 6 25.09 14.41 -46.66
CA PHE A 6 25.62 14.01 -48.00
C PHE A 6 26.62 12.82 -48.06
N LEU A 7 26.67 11.93 -49.08
CA LEU A 7 25.82 11.51 -50.22
C LEU A 7 26.51 10.32 -50.96
N ARG A 8 25.69 9.49 -51.64
CA ARG A 8 25.88 8.44 -52.69
C ARG A 8 27.11 8.47 -53.63
N CYS A 9 27.49 7.28 -54.16
CA CYS A 9 27.62 6.90 -55.60
C CYS A 9 28.20 5.45 -55.75
N LEU A 10 27.52 4.47 -56.36
CA LEU A 10 27.42 4.04 -57.79
C LEU A 10 28.48 3.02 -58.31
N LEU A 11 27.99 1.78 -58.58
CA LEU A 11 28.17 0.89 -59.76
C LEU A 11 29.55 0.66 -60.45
N SER A 12 30.00 -0.60 -60.62
CA SER A 12 29.83 -1.45 -61.84
C SER A 12 30.92 -2.52 -62.13
N ILE A 13 30.52 -3.62 -62.83
CA ILE A 13 31.26 -4.49 -63.82
C ILE A 13 32.16 -5.67 -63.28
N PRO A 14 32.25 -6.87 -63.93
CA PRO A 14 31.29 -7.69 -64.72
C PRO A 14 31.37 -9.24 -64.49
N LYS A 15 30.51 -9.99 -65.20
CA LYS A 15 30.54 -11.46 -65.40
C LYS A 15 31.47 -11.86 -66.56
N GLY A 16 32.09 -13.04 -66.48
CA GLY A 16 32.67 -13.76 -67.62
C GLY A 16 33.05 -15.20 -67.23
N GLY A 17 32.43 -16.20 -67.85
CA GLY A 17 32.80 -17.61 -67.71
C GLY A 17 33.37 -18.17 -69.00
N MET A 18 34.16 -19.25 -68.91
CA MET A 18 34.23 -20.29 -69.94
C MET A 18 34.93 -21.56 -69.43
N GLU A 19 34.56 -22.67 -70.05
CA GLU A 19 34.60 -24.06 -69.61
C GLU A 19 35.79 -24.89 -70.17
N LEU A 20 35.98 -26.07 -69.57
CA LEU A 20 36.44 -27.37 -70.12
C LEU A 20 37.92 -27.61 -70.48
N LYS A 21 38.54 -28.60 -69.79
CA LYS A 21 38.76 -29.97 -70.35
C LYS A 21 39.23 -31.01 -69.31
N LYS A 22 38.69 -32.23 -69.47
CA LYS A 22 38.78 -33.47 -68.67
C LYS A 22 40.14 -34.19 -68.77
N LYS A 23 40.53 -34.94 -67.72
CA LYS A 23 40.95 -36.37 -67.81
C LYS A 23 40.92 -37.08 -66.43
N TRP A 24 40.29 -38.25 -66.46
CA TRP A 24 40.14 -39.41 -65.53
C TRP A 24 41.49 -39.96 -64.98
N PHE A 25 41.66 -40.72 -63.88
CA PHE A 25 40.86 -41.31 -62.78
C PHE A 25 41.85 -41.95 -61.75
N VAL A 26 41.37 -42.29 -60.54
CA VAL A 26 41.91 -43.27 -59.55
C VAL A 26 42.80 -42.75 -58.38
N ARG A 27 42.09 -42.48 -57.25
CA ARG A 27 42.25 -43.06 -55.88
C ARG A 27 42.83 -42.24 -54.71
N PHE A 28 41.95 -42.17 -53.69
CA PHE A 28 42.13 -42.13 -52.23
C PHE A 28 42.31 -40.77 -51.50
N ILE A 29 41.19 -40.36 -50.89
CA ILE A 29 40.97 -39.57 -49.65
C ILE A 29 41.05 -38.04 -49.74
N PRO A 30 39.91 -37.33 -49.50
CA PRO A 30 39.93 -36.01 -48.90
C PRO A 30 39.05 -35.97 -47.64
N MET A 31 39.67 -35.85 -46.47
CA MET A 31 39.00 -35.41 -45.25
C MET A 31 39.98 -34.59 -44.41
N LEU A 32 40.52 -33.52 -45.00
CA LEU A 32 41.45 -32.63 -44.28
C LEU A 32 41.45 -31.19 -44.79
N VAL A 33 40.31 -30.64 -45.23
CA VAL A 33 40.13 -29.17 -45.32
C VAL A 33 38.64 -28.81 -45.17
N CYS A 34 38.04 -29.16 -44.02
CA CYS A 34 36.74 -28.60 -43.62
C CYS A 34 36.65 -28.33 -42.10
N PHE A 35 37.77 -28.46 -41.36
CA PHE A 35 37.79 -28.39 -39.89
C PHE A 35 38.44 -27.14 -39.31
N MET A 36 38.79 -26.14 -40.13
CA MET A 36 39.38 -24.87 -39.66
C MET A 36 38.56 -23.61 -40.00
N GLY A 37 37.31 -23.77 -40.47
CA GLY A 37 36.46 -22.66 -40.90
C GLY A 37 35.32 -22.24 -39.97
N VAL A 38 35.10 -22.92 -38.83
CA VAL A 38 33.96 -22.64 -37.93
C VAL A 38 34.35 -21.83 -36.68
N PHE A 39 35.64 -21.59 -36.45
CA PHE A 39 36.09 -20.63 -35.44
C PHE A 39 36.33 -19.26 -36.05
N SER A 40 35.26 -18.52 -36.37
CA SER A 40 35.26 -17.05 -36.41
C SER A 40 33.93 -16.52 -36.96
N GLN A 41 32.84 -16.74 -36.23
CA GLN A 41 31.78 -15.74 -36.15
C GLN A 41 31.55 -15.38 -34.68
N ARG A 42 32.61 -14.88 -34.02
CA ARG A 42 32.43 -14.07 -32.82
C ARG A 42 31.84 -12.75 -33.29
N ALA A 43 30.54 -12.55 -33.08
CA ALA A 43 30.04 -11.20 -32.89
C ALA A 43 30.93 -10.57 -31.81
N LYS A 44 31.49 -9.39 -32.08
CA LYS A 44 32.27 -8.66 -31.07
C LYS A 44 31.36 -8.45 -29.86
N ALA A 45 31.60 -9.17 -28.76
CA ALA A 45 30.97 -8.88 -27.49
C ALA A 45 31.40 -7.47 -27.08
N SER A 46 30.48 -6.50 -27.19
CA SER A 46 30.73 -5.11 -26.83
C SER A 46 30.61 -4.85 -25.32
N THR A 47 30.53 -5.89 -24.47
CA THR A 47 29.99 -5.79 -23.11
C THR A 47 30.92 -6.23 -21.97
N GLY A 48 32.19 -6.57 -22.23
CA GLY A 48 33.14 -6.86 -21.13
C GLY A 48 32.75 -8.04 -20.24
N VAL A 49 32.14 -9.07 -20.84
CA VAL A 49 31.79 -10.35 -20.22
C VAL A 49 33.02 -11.27 -20.25
N TYR A 50 33.43 -11.76 -19.07
CA TYR A 50 34.40 -12.86 -18.98
C TYR A 50 33.70 -14.13 -19.46
N VAL A 51 34.31 -14.88 -20.37
CA VAL A 51 33.82 -16.19 -20.83
C VAL A 51 34.92 -17.20 -20.53
N PRO A 52 34.67 -18.21 -19.66
CA PRO A 52 35.59 -19.31 -19.42
C PRO A 52 36.02 -19.99 -20.72
N ASP A 53 37.33 -20.01 -20.98
CA ASP A 53 37.89 -20.88 -22.01
C ASP A 53 38.04 -22.32 -21.44
N PRO A 54 37.84 -23.36 -22.26
CA PRO A 54 38.04 -24.73 -21.81
C PRO A 54 39.49 -24.94 -21.36
N VAL A 55 39.66 -25.43 -20.13
CA VAL A 55 40.99 -25.65 -19.52
C VAL A 55 41.73 -26.83 -20.18
N THR A 56 40.99 -27.76 -20.79
CA THR A 56 41.53 -28.86 -21.60
C THR A 56 40.72 -29.03 -22.88
N GLY A 57 41.28 -29.76 -23.86
CA GLY A 57 40.57 -30.14 -25.09
C GLY A 57 39.62 -31.33 -24.95
N PHE A 58 39.42 -31.87 -23.74
CA PHE A 58 38.58 -33.04 -23.52
C PHE A 58 37.09 -32.70 -23.70
N VAL A 59 36.38 -33.55 -24.44
CA VAL A 59 34.93 -33.43 -24.70
C VAL A 59 34.26 -34.76 -24.41
N ALA A 60 33.28 -34.76 -23.52
CA ALA A 60 32.43 -35.90 -23.23
C ALA A 60 31.04 -35.67 -23.84
N ASN A 61 30.67 -36.41 -24.89
CA ASN A 61 29.31 -36.37 -25.42
C ASN A 61 28.43 -37.32 -24.62
N VAL A 62 27.37 -36.80 -23.97
CA VAL A 62 26.56 -37.60 -23.03
C VAL A 62 25.91 -38.84 -23.65
N ARG A 63 25.77 -38.89 -24.98
CA ARG A 63 25.19 -40.04 -25.71
C ARG A 63 26.21 -41.09 -26.11
N ASP A 64 27.51 -40.83 -25.96
CA ASP A 64 28.54 -41.84 -26.21
C ASP A 64 28.28 -43.06 -25.33
N ALA A 65 28.59 -44.25 -25.84
CA ALA A 65 28.33 -45.52 -25.15
C ALA A 65 28.97 -45.61 -23.75
N ALA A 66 30.02 -44.83 -23.49
CA ALA A 66 30.67 -44.72 -22.18
C ALA A 66 29.79 -44.04 -21.11
N TYR A 67 28.85 -43.18 -21.52
CA TYR A 67 27.98 -42.41 -20.63
C TYR A 67 26.52 -42.84 -20.79
N GLY A 68 26.02 -42.96 -22.02
CA GLY A 68 24.77 -43.67 -22.34
C GLY A 68 23.47 -42.92 -22.08
N ALA A 69 23.44 -41.59 -22.21
CA ALA A 69 22.19 -40.83 -22.14
C ALA A 69 21.30 -41.12 -23.37
N VAL A 70 20.03 -41.40 -23.12
CA VAL A 70 19.04 -41.87 -24.11
C VAL A 70 18.36 -40.70 -24.80
N ALA A 71 17.90 -39.70 -24.02
CA ALA A 71 17.22 -38.50 -24.49
C ALA A 71 15.85 -38.74 -25.17
N ASP A 72 15.09 -39.74 -24.70
CA ASP A 72 13.78 -40.14 -25.25
C ASP A 72 12.58 -39.44 -24.57
N GLY A 73 12.82 -38.62 -23.55
CA GLY A 73 11.78 -37.96 -22.75
C GLY A 73 11.06 -38.88 -21.76
N VAL A 74 11.60 -40.07 -21.51
CA VAL A 74 11.01 -41.08 -20.61
C VAL A 74 12.05 -41.64 -19.65
N SER A 75 13.22 -42.04 -20.17
CA SER A 75 14.32 -42.63 -19.42
C SER A 75 15.00 -41.59 -18.52
N ASP A 76 15.32 -41.98 -17.27
CA ASP A 76 16.12 -41.17 -16.35
C ASP A 76 17.58 -41.10 -16.85
N ASP A 77 17.98 -39.94 -17.35
CA ASP A 77 19.28 -39.66 -17.93
C ASP A 77 20.30 -39.11 -16.91
N THR A 78 19.89 -38.87 -15.66
CA THR A 78 20.71 -38.16 -14.67
C THR A 78 22.06 -38.82 -14.46
N ALA A 79 22.09 -40.14 -14.22
CA ALA A 79 23.33 -40.85 -13.94
C ALA A 79 24.27 -40.89 -15.16
N ALA A 80 23.72 -40.90 -16.38
CA ALA A 80 24.50 -40.89 -17.61
C ALA A 80 25.19 -39.53 -17.81
N ILE A 81 24.44 -38.44 -17.64
CA ILE A 81 24.99 -37.08 -17.77
C ILE A 81 25.98 -36.79 -16.65
N GLN A 82 25.71 -37.23 -15.42
CA GLN A 82 26.65 -37.07 -14.31
C GLN A 82 27.97 -37.81 -14.56
N ARG A 83 27.95 -39.03 -15.12
CA ARG A 83 29.20 -39.73 -15.51
C ARG A 83 30.02 -38.93 -16.51
N ALA A 84 29.38 -38.23 -17.45
CA ALA A 84 30.09 -37.37 -18.39
C ALA A 84 30.73 -36.18 -17.68
N ILE A 85 30.01 -35.51 -16.77
CA ILE A 85 30.54 -34.42 -15.93
C ILE A 85 31.75 -34.89 -15.12
N ASP A 86 31.65 -36.05 -14.47
CA ASP A 86 32.71 -36.62 -13.65
C ASP A 86 33.94 -36.99 -14.49
N ALA A 87 33.76 -37.50 -15.70
CA ALA A 87 34.86 -37.81 -16.62
C ALA A 87 35.59 -36.54 -17.09
N VAL A 88 34.86 -35.46 -17.39
CA VAL A 88 35.47 -34.17 -17.75
C VAL A 88 36.23 -33.60 -16.57
N SER A 89 35.67 -33.67 -15.35
CA SER A 89 36.34 -33.26 -14.13
C SER A 89 37.63 -34.06 -13.88
N ALA A 90 37.58 -35.39 -14.04
CA ALA A 90 38.74 -36.27 -13.89
C ALA A 90 39.84 -35.98 -14.94
N ALA A 91 39.48 -35.44 -16.10
CA ALA A 91 40.43 -34.95 -17.11
C ALA A 91 41.06 -33.58 -16.77
N GLY A 92 40.64 -32.94 -15.67
CA GLY A 92 41.09 -31.61 -15.24
C GLY A 92 40.22 -30.45 -15.74
N GLY A 93 39.06 -30.74 -16.34
CA GLY A 93 38.16 -29.77 -16.95
C GLY A 93 37.97 -30.02 -18.45
N GLY A 94 37.05 -29.30 -19.08
CA GLY A 94 36.70 -29.49 -20.49
C GLY A 94 35.20 -29.32 -20.74
N ILE A 95 34.69 -29.98 -21.79
CA ILE A 95 33.32 -29.78 -22.27
C ILE A 95 32.46 -31.03 -22.06
N VAL A 96 31.31 -30.86 -21.41
CA VAL A 96 30.19 -31.81 -21.41
C VAL A 96 29.25 -31.39 -22.55
N ASP A 97 29.18 -32.21 -23.59
CA ASP A 97 28.39 -31.93 -24.80
C ASP A 97 27.05 -32.65 -24.71
N ILE A 98 25.94 -31.89 -24.74
CA ILE A 98 24.57 -32.39 -24.65
C ILE A 98 23.85 -32.13 -25.98
N PRO A 99 23.73 -33.14 -26.86
CA PRO A 99 23.02 -33.03 -28.14
C PRO A 99 21.52 -32.80 -27.97
N ALA A 100 20.84 -32.45 -29.07
CA ALA A 100 19.39 -32.32 -29.08
C ALA A 100 18.70 -33.63 -28.66
N GLY A 101 17.62 -33.51 -27.88
CA GLY A 101 16.89 -34.61 -27.26
C GLY A 101 16.18 -34.16 -25.99
N ASN A 102 15.27 -34.99 -25.48
CA ASN A 102 14.53 -34.74 -24.24
C ASN A 102 15.12 -35.62 -23.13
N TYR A 103 15.83 -35.03 -22.18
CA TYR A 103 16.51 -35.75 -21.10
C TYR A 103 15.71 -35.60 -19.81
N MET A 104 15.29 -36.72 -19.22
CA MET A 104 14.60 -36.68 -17.92
C MET A 104 15.64 -36.66 -16.80
N ILE A 105 15.53 -35.70 -15.90
CA ILE A 105 16.48 -35.48 -14.80
C ILE A 105 15.78 -35.74 -13.47
N ASN A 106 16.12 -36.84 -12.82
CA ASN A 106 15.85 -37.04 -11.40
C ASN A 106 16.62 -36.02 -10.55
N THR A 107 15.94 -34.97 -10.10
CA THR A 107 16.52 -33.90 -9.27
C THR A 107 16.80 -34.32 -7.83
N LEU A 108 16.47 -35.56 -7.46
CA LEU A 108 16.71 -36.13 -6.14
C LEU A 108 17.96 -37.02 -6.08
N HIS A 109 18.69 -37.13 -7.20
CA HIS A 109 19.76 -38.09 -7.38
C HIS A 109 20.93 -37.91 -6.40
N GLN A 110 21.24 -36.68 -5.97
CA GLN A 110 22.36 -36.40 -5.09
C GLN A 110 21.97 -35.54 -3.89
N THR A 111 22.53 -35.88 -2.72
CA THR A 111 22.42 -35.12 -1.47
C THR A 111 23.74 -34.41 -1.19
N GLY A 112 23.71 -33.07 -1.13
CA GLY A 112 24.76 -32.31 -0.44
C GLY A 112 24.65 -32.45 1.09
N HIS A 113 25.50 -31.74 1.84
CA HIS A 113 25.48 -31.72 3.32
C HIS A 113 24.37 -30.82 3.92
N SER A 114 23.46 -30.33 3.09
CA SER A 114 22.28 -29.52 3.46
C SER A 114 21.01 -30.25 3.00
N TYR A 115 19.85 -29.74 3.41
CA TYR A 115 18.49 -30.20 3.05
C TYR A 115 18.16 -30.09 1.53
N GLU A 116 19.18 -30.00 0.67
CA GLU A 116 19.12 -29.60 -0.73
C GLU A 116 19.47 -30.79 -1.64
N ARG A 117 18.64 -31.01 -2.66
CA ARG A 117 18.74 -32.14 -3.60
C ARG A 117 19.18 -31.64 -4.97
N ALA A 118 20.10 -32.34 -5.62
CA ALA A 118 20.56 -31.99 -6.96
C ALA A 118 20.38 -33.14 -7.96
N GLY A 119 20.00 -32.80 -9.20
CA GLY A 119 20.10 -33.71 -10.34
C GLY A 119 21.54 -33.85 -10.81
N LEU A 120 22.11 -32.75 -11.32
CA LEU A 120 23.44 -32.68 -11.92
C LEU A 120 24.34 -31.73 -11.12
N VAL A 121 25.44 -32.24 -10.59
CA VAL A 121 26.40 -31.46 -9.80
C VAL A 121 27.63 -31.15 -10.63
N LEU A 122 27.79 -29.88 -10.98
CA LEU A 122 28.94 -29.40 -11.73
C LEU A 122 30.18 -29.31 -10.84
N LYS A 123 31.34 -29.43 -11.47
CA LYS A 123 32.68 -29.34 -10.85
C LYS A 123 33.40 -28.12 -11.42
N SER A 124 34.54 -27.75 -10.83
CA SER A 124 35.36 -26.67 -11.38
C SER A 124 35.84 -26.99 -12.81
N ASN A 125 36.05 -25.96 -13.63
CA ASN A 125 36.55 -26.06 -15.01
C ASN A 125 35.65 -26.82 -15.98
N ILE A 126 34.34 -26.89 -15.70
CA ILE A 126 33.35 -27.55 -16.55
C ILE A 126 32.65 -26.54 -17.45
N ILE A 127 32.62 -26.84 -18.74
CA ILE A 127 31.74 -26.19 -19.72
C ILE A 127 30.63 -27.18 -20.09
N VAL A 128 29.38 -26.85 -19.82
CA VAL A 128 28.21 -27.57 -20.31
C VAL A 128 27.75 -26.90 -21.60
N ARG A 129 27.83 -27.61 -22.73
CA ARG A 129 27.38 -27.12 -24.04
C ARG A 129 26.15 -27.88 -24.49
N MET A 130 25.00 -27.19 -24.49
CA MET A 130 23.71 -27.76 -24.86
C MET A 130 23.27 -27.27 -26.25
N ALA A 131 22.85 -28.19 -27.11
CA ALA A 131 22.28 -27.84 -28.40
C ALA A 131 20.92 -27.13 -28.24
N ASN A 132 20.50 -26.31 -29.21
CA ASN A 132 19.21 -25.59 -29.19
C ASN A 132 17.97 -26.52 -29.01
N GLY A 133 18.08 -27.79 -29.42
CA GLY A 133 17.04 -28.80 -29.25
C GLY A 133 17.21 -29.69 -28.01
N ALA A 134 18.16 -29.39 -27.12
CA ALA A 134 18.36 -30.14 -25.88
C ALA A 134 17.42 -29.59 -24.80
N VAL A 135 16.58 -30.46 -24.24
CA VAL A 135 15.65 -30.14 -23.16
C VAL A 135 15.92 -31.05 -21.98
N LEU A 136 16.32 -30.49 -20.85
CA LEU A 136 16.45 -31.20 -19.58
C LEU A 136 15.18 -30.93 -18.76
N ARG A 137 14.40 -31.98 -18.49
CA ARG A 137 13.13 -31.88 -17.76
C ARG A 137 13.28 -32.50 -16.38
N ALA A 138 12.92 -31.77 -15.33
CA ALA A 138 12.84 -32.35 -14.00
C ALA A 138 11.80 -33.49 -13.99
N ILE A 139 12.16 -34.63 -13.43
CA ILE A 139 11.18 -35.67 -13.10
C ILE A 139 10.35 -35.14 -11.93
N PRO A 140 9.00 -35.16 -12.01
CA PRO A 140 8.15 -34.67 -10.95
C PRO A 140 8.46 -35.29 -9.59
N ASN A 141 8.58 -34.45 -8.57
CA ASN A 141 8.90 -34.87 -7.21
C ASN A 141 8.12 -34.02 -6.18
N GLY A 142 8.28 -34.31 -4.89
CA GLY A 142 7.59 -33.59 -3.80
C GLY A 142 8.55 -33.05 -2.75
N GLU A 143 9.83 -32.89 -3.11
CA GLU A 143 10.84 -32.38 -2.19
C GLU A 143 10.71 -30.88 -2.00
N ARG A 144 10.96 -30.42 -0.78
CA ARG A 144 10.86 -28.99 -0.42
C ARG A 144 11.84 -28.12 -1.21
N SER A 145 12.98 -28.71 -1.59
CA SER A 145 14.07 -28.07 -2.31
C SER A 145 14.71 -29.04 -3.29
N TYR A 146 14.93 -28.60 -4.53
CA TYR A 146 15.70 -29.35 -5.52
C TYR A 146 16.35 -28.40 -6.54
N GLN A 147 17.29 -28.91 -7.33
CA GLN A 147 17.78 -28.22 -8.53
C GLN A 147 18.14 -29.17 -9.67
N ILE A 148 18.00 -28.73 -10.93
CA ILE A 148 18.56 -29.48 -12.07
C ILE A 148 20.08 -29.37 -12.05
N PHE A 149 20.64 -28.16 -12.08
CA PHE A 149 22.08 -27.93 -11.95
C PHE A 149 22.46 -27.35 -10.60
N SER A 150 23.46 -27.95 -9.95
CA SER A 150 24.13 -27.41 -8.75
C SER A 150 25.55 -26.97 -9.09
N ILE A 151 25.85 -25.70 -8.87
CA ILE A 151 27.17 -25.08 -9.00
C ILE A 151 27.56 -24.61 -7.60
N THR A 152 28.22 -25.48 -6.84
CA THR A 152 28.44 -25.24 -5.41
C THR A 152 29.87 -25.57 -5.00
N HIS A 153 30.57 -24.64 -4.35
CA HIS A 153 31.99 -24.79 -3.96
C HIS A 153 32.92 -25.06 -5.16
N VAL A 154 32.72 -24.33 -6.26
CA VAL A 154 33.45 -24.54 -7.53
C VAL A 154 33.88 -23.23 -8.18
N ASP A 155 34.88 -23.32 -9.06
CA ASP A 155 35.39 -22.19 -9.83
C ASP A 155 35.33 -22.48 -11.34
N ASN A 156 35.15 -21.44 -12.15
CA ASN A 156 35.29 -21.50 -13.60
C ASN A 156 34.31 -22.49 -14.26
N VAL A 157 33.01 -22.19 -14.17
CA VAL A 157 31.92 -22.99 -14.77
C VAL A 157 31.21 -22.18 -15.86
N HIS A 158 30.87 -22.83 -16.97
CA HIS A 158 30.12 -22.21 -18.06
C HIS A 158 28.96 -23.11 -18.51
N ILE A 159 27.73 -22.61 -18.52
CA ILE A 159 26.58 -23.28 -19.15
C ILE A 159 26.19 -22.50 -20.42
N MET A 160 26.10 -23.20 -21.54
CA MET A 160 25.79 -22.62 -22.85
C MET A 160 24.57 -23.30 -23.49
N GLY A 161 23.52 -22.54 -23.78
CA GLY A 161 22.37 -22.99 -24.56
C GLY A 161 21.38 -23.88 -23.81
N GLY A 162 20.43 -24.47 -24.54
CA GLY A 162 19.50 -25.50 -24.06
C GLY A 162 18.30 -24.97 -23.28
N LYS A 163 17.40 -25.89 -22.91
CA LYS A 163 16.21 -25.60 -22.10
C LYS A 163 16.17 -26.44 -20.84
N LEU A 164 15.96 -25.80 -19.71
CA LEU A 164 15.63 -26.44 -18.44
C LEU A 164 14.14 -26.23 -18.17
N ILE A 165 13.42 -27.32 -17.96
CA ILE A 165 11.99 -27.30 -17.66
C ILE A 165 11.78 -27.96 -16.31
N GLY A 166 11.20 -27.23 -15.37
CA GLY A 166 10.88 -27.73 -14.05
C GLY A 166 9.61 -28.57 -14.03
N ASP A 167 9.20 -28.94 -12.81
CA ASP A 167 8.00 -29.75 -12.55
C ASP A 167 6.82 -28.93 -12.02
N ARG A 168 6.81 -27.60 -12.16
CA ARG A 168 5.83 -26.66 -11.55
C ARG A 168 4.41 -27.18 -11.45
N ASP A 169 3.79 -27.54 -12.59
CA ASP A 169 2.38 -27.94 -12.66
C ASP A 169 2.16 -29.42 -12.34
N THR A 170 3.24 -30.19 -12.23
CA THR A 170 3.25 -31.63 -11.96
C THR A 170 3.88 -31.99 -10.61
N HIS A 171 4.30 -31.00 -9.82
CA HIS A 171 4.97 -31.18 -8.55
C HIS A 171 4.02 -31.93 -7.60
N ILE A 172 4.48 -33.03 -7.01
CA ILE A 172 3.64 -33.92 -6.22
C ILE A 172 3.65 -33.58 -4.71
N GLY A 173 4.45 -32.59 -4.32
CA GLY A 173 4.50 -32.05 -2.96
C GLY A 173 3.71 -30.75 -2.80
N ASN A 174 3.39 -30.40 -1.57
CA ASN A 174 2.66 -29.19 -1.19
C ASN A 174 3.47 -28.27 -0.25
N LEU A 175 4.68 -28.67 0.12
CA LEU A 175 5.57 -27.94 1.03
C LEU A 175 6.84 -27.50 0.29
N GLY A 176 7.34 -26.32 0.64
CA GLY A 176 8.60 -25.80 0.10
C GLY A 176 8.43 -24.81 -1.05
N GLN A 177 9.49 -24.07 -1.31
CA GLN A 177 9.53 -22.92 -2.21
C GLN A 177 10.73 -22.93 -3.16
N THR A 178 11.58 -23.95 -3.09
CA THR A 178 12.98 -23.87 -3.54
C THR A 178 13.36 -24.94 -4.58
N GLY A 179 12.52 -25.11 -5.60
CA GLY A 179 12.81 -25.96 -6.76
C GLY A 179 13.41 -25.14 -7.91
N TYR A 180 14.68 -25.35 -8.25
CA TYR A 180 15.44 -24.47 -9.14
C TYR A 180 15.86 -25.12 -10.46
N GLY A 181 16.01 -24.31 -11.51
CA GLY A 181 16.74 -24.73 -12.71
C GLY A 181 18.23 -24.81 -12.43
N VAL A 182 18.82 -23.69 -11.99
CA VAL A 182 20.24 -23.60 -11.66
C VAL A 182 20.42 -23.00 -10.28
N ARG A 183 21.21 -23.66 -9.42
CA ARG A 183 21.64 -23.14 -8.13
C ARG A 183 23.13 -22.83 -8.15
N ILE A 184 23.51 -21.61 -7.79
CA ILE A 184 24.90 -21.14 -7.65
C ILE A 184 25.13 -20.77 -6.18
N THR A 185 26.15 -21.30 -5.52
CA THR A 185 26.45 -20.98 -4.10
C THR A 185 27.92 -21.22 -3.80
N ASP A 186 28.60 -20.30 -3.12
CA ASP A 186 30.05 -20.36 -2.89
C ASP A 186 30.83 -20.74 -4.17
N ALA A 187 30.54 -20.02 -5.25
CA ALA A 187 31.14 -20.29 -6.56
C ALA A 187 31.77 -19.02 -7.14
N THR A 188 32.87 -19.19 -7.86
CA THR A 188 33.58 -18.08 -8.50
C THR A 188 33.64 -18.27 -10.02
N ASN A 189 33.58 -17.18 -10.78
CA ASN A 189 33.75 -17.17 -12.24
C ASN A 189 32.76 -18.11 -12.96
N VAL A 190 31.47 -17.85 -12.78
CA VAL A 190 30.39 -18.63 -13.41
C VAL A 190 29.75 -17.83 -14.53
N VAL A 191 29.57 -18.46 -15.69
CA VAL A 191 28.84 -17.89 -16.83
C VAL A 191 27.69 -18.79 -17.22
N ILE A 192 26.52 -18.19 -17.45
CA ILE A 192 25.36 -18.87 -18.04
C ILE A 192 24.92 -18.03 -19.23
N GLU A 193 24.93 -18.61 -20.43
CA GLU A 193 24.52 -17.93 -21.65
C GLU A 193 23.55 -18.74 -22.50
N ASP A 194 22.63 -18.03 -23.18
CA ASP A 194 21.65 -18.59 -24.13
C ASP A 194 20.76 -19.70 -23.53
N LEU A 195 20.56 -19.69 -22.22
CA LEU A 195 19.79 -20.68 -21.48
C LEU A 195 18.31 -20.27 -21.35
N TYR A 196 17.39 -21.20 -21.59
CA TYR A 196 16.00 -21.08 -21.12
C TYR A 196 15.80 -21.86 -19.82
N ALA A 197 15.20 -21.25 -18.80
CA ALA A 197 14.83 -21.89 -17.53
C ALA A 197 13.39 -21.52 -17.13
N GLY A 198 12.45 -22.45 -17.27
CA GLY A 198 11.04 -22.18 -16.98
C GLY A 198 10.29 -23.36 -16.39
N GLU A 199 9.05 -23.10 -15.95
CA GLU A 199 8.17 -24.10 -15.32
C GLU A 199 8.74 -24.71 -14.03
N PHE A 200 9.49 -23.93 -13.23
CA PHE A 200 10.02 -24.43 -11.95
C PHE A 200 9.06 -24.23 -10.78
N TRP A 201 9.06 -25.21 -9.86
CA TRP A 201 8.33 -25.12 -8.58
C TRP A 201 8.85 -24.00 -7.68
N GLY A 202 10.10 -23.57 -7.83
CA GLY A 202 10.64 -22.36 -7.21
C GLY A 202 11.00 -21.35 -8.27
N ASP A 203 12.30 -21.04 -8.35
CA ASP A 203 12.87 -20.02 -9.22
C ASP A 203 13.56 -20.63 -10.44
N GLY A 204 13.70 -19.86 -11.52
CA GLY A 204 14.53 -20.30 -12.66
C GLY A 204 16.00 -20.45 -12.25
N VAL A 205 16.56 -19.41 -11.66
CA VAL A 205 17.96 -19.37 -11.18
C VAL A 205 18.03 -18.87 -9.74
N PHE A 206 18.84 -19.52 -8.92
CA PHE A 206 19.14 -19.11 -7.56
C PHE A 206 20.63 -18.79 -7.41
N LEU A 207 20.94 -17.63 -6.84
CA LEU A 207 22.29 -17.19 -6.51
C LEU A 207 22.43 -16.98 -4.99
N GLY A 208 23.17 -17.88 -4.34
CA GLY A 208 23.39 -17.93 -2.90
C GLY A 208 24.72 -17.34 -2.44
N GLU A 209 24.93 -17.40 -1.12
CA GLU A 209 26.03 -16.78 -0.38
C GLU A 209 27.44 -17.07 -0.95
N ASP A 210 28.37 -16.15 -0.68
CA ASP A 210 29.80 -16.19 -1.03
C ASP A 210 30.17 -16.33 -2.52
N SER A 211 29.19 -16.24 -3.43
CA SER A 211 29.43 -16.32 -4.86
C SER A 211 30.06 -15.04 -5.45
N ARG A 212 30.97 -15.16 -6.43
CA ARG A 212 31.73 -14.02 -6.99
C ARG A 212 31.90 -14.11 -8.50
N ASN A 213 31.85 -12.96 -9.20
CA ASN A 213 32.08 -12.88 -10.65
C ASN A 213 31.11 -13.79 -11.43
N ILE A 214 29.82 -13.52 -11.28
CA ILE A 214 28.75 -14.32 -11.90
C ILE A 214 28.19 -13.54 -13.08
N THR A 215 28.10 -14.15 -14.26
CA THR A 215 27.48 -13.53 -15.43
C THR A 215 26.34 -14.38 -16.00
N LEU A 216 25.16 -13.79 -16.12
CA LEU A 216 24.05 -14.32 -16.92
C LEU A 216 23.90 -13.46 -18.17
N TYR A 217 23.85 -14.09 -19.34
CA TYR A 217 23.81 -13.40 -20.62
C TYR A 217 22.82 -14.03 -21.60
N ARG A 218 21.81 -13.29 -22.06
CA ARG A 218 20.73 -13.83 -22.91
C ARG A 218 20.05 -15.06 -22.29
N VAL A 219 19.87 -15.03 -20.98
CA VAL A 219 19.13 -16.06 -20.24
C VAL A 219 17.65 -15.67 -20.21
N ILE A 220 16.77 -16.65 -20.42
CA ILE A 220 15.32 -16.47 -20.36
C ILE A 220 14.80 -17.26 -19.16
N CYS A 221 14.27 -16.57 -18.15
CA CYS A 221 13.52 -17.17 -17.06
C CYS A 221 12.02 -16.90 -17.26
N ASP A 222 11.19 -17.93 -17.35
CA ASP A 222 9.80 -17.78 -17.79
C ASP A 222 8.85 -18.73 -17.05
N HIS A 223 7.72 -18.20 -16.56
CA HIS A 223 6.64 -18.97 -15.94
C HIS A 223 7.05 -19.82 -14.73
N ASN A 224 7.92 -19.28 -13.88
CA ASN A 224 8.35 -19.93 -12.62
C ASN A 224 7.43 -19.55 -11.45
N ARG A 225 7.26 -20.45 -10.48
CA ARG A 225 6.24 -20.30 -9.42
C ARG A 225 6.57 -19.20 -8.40
N ARG A 226 7.84 -18.81 -8.30
CA ARG A 226 8.26 -17.71 -7.40
C ARG A 226 8.88 -16.58 -8.20
N GLN A 227 10.16 -16.69 -8.53
CA GLN A 227 10.85 -15.66 -9.27
C GLN A 227 11.38 -16.21 -10.59
N GLY A 228 11.73 -15.30 -11.50
CA GLY A 228 12.66 -15.66 -12.54
C GLY A 228 14.04 -15.98 -11.95
N MET A 229 14.53 -15.13 -11.04
CA MET A 229 15.78 -15.34 -10.32
C MET A 229 15.77 -14.74 -8.90
N SER A 230 16.32 -15.48 -7.94
CA SER A 230 16.62 -15.00 -6.58
C SER A 230 18.12 -14.77 -6.38
N ILE A 231 18.47 -13.67 -5.71
CA ILE A 231 19.85 -13.33 -5.32
C ILE A 231 19.88 -13.08 -3.81
N VAL A 232 20.42 -14.07 -3.10
CA VAL A 232 20.56 -14.09 -1.63
C VAL A 232 21.97 -13.69 -1.21
N GLY A 233 22.97 -13.88 -2.07
CA GLY A 233 24.33 -13.42 -1.81
C GLY A 233 25.14 -13.33 -3.08
N GLY A 234 26.12 -12.44 -3.14
CA GLY A 234 27.10 -12.43 -4.21
C GLY A 234 27.76 -11.10 -4.49
N HIS A 235 28.95 -11.16 -5.10
CA HIS A 235 29.76 -10.00 -5.45
C HIS A 235 30.09 -9.95 -6.93
N ASN A 236 29.98 -8.77 -7.54
CA ASN A 236 30.28 -8.57 -8.96
C ASN A 236 29.45 -9.50 -9.86
N VAL A 237 28.14 -9.26 -9.88
CA VAL A 237 27.16 -10.03 -10.63
C VAL A 237 26.69 -9.22 -11.83
N LYS A 238 26.69 -9.81 -13.01
CA LYS A 238 26.21 -9.18 -14.25
C LYS A 238 25.07 -9.99 -14.83
N ILE A 239 23.95 -9.32 -15.11
CA ILE A 239 22.77 -9.91 -15.75
C ILE A 239 22.46 -9.04 -16.96
N LEU A 240 22.73 -9.57 -18.14
CA LEU A 240 22.81 -8.79 -19.37
C LEU A 240 21.91 -9.38 -20.45
N GLU A 241 21.19 -8.54 -21.18
CA GLU A 241 20.40 -8.94 -22.37
C GLU A 241 19.46 -10.13 -22.10
N SER A 242 18.96 -10.25 -20.87
CA SER A 242 18.20 -11.41 -20.39
C SER A 242 16.71 -11.08 -20.23
N GLU A 243 15.86 -12.09 -20.19
CA GLU A 243 14.40 -11.93 -20.09
C GLU A 243 13.86 -12.62 -18.84
N PHE A 244 13.02 -11.93 -18.07
CA PHE A 244 12.35 -12.44 -16.88
C PHE A 244 10.84 -12.23 -17.02
N LYS A 245 10.10 -13.31 -17.20
CA LYS A 245 8.71 -13.25 -17.69
C LYS A 245 7.75 -14.11 -16.88
N ARG A 246 6.53 -13.59 -16.68
CA ARG A 246 5.34 -14.34 -16.24
C ARG A 246 5.54 -15.16 -14.96
N SER A 247 6.37 -14.69 -14.03
CA SER A 247 6.49 -15.32 -12.72
C SER A 247 5.23 -15.04 -11.91
N ASP A 248 4.63 -16.09 -11.35
CA ASP A 248 3.31 -16.07 -10.70
C ASP A 248 3.16 -17.26 -9.74
N GLY A 249 2.08 -17.33 -8.96
CA GLY A 249 1.87 -18.40 -7.96
C GLY A 249 2.25 -17.97 -6.54
N THR A 250 3.53 -17.99 -6.15
CA THR A 250 4.00 -17.69 -4.78
C THR A 250 4.73 -16.34 -4.70
N PRO A 251 4.33 -15.42 -3.79
CA PRO A 251 4.97 -14.11 -3.63
C PRO A 251 6.50 -14.16 -3.46
N PRO A 252 7.20 -13.11 -3.90
CA PRO A 252 6.69 -11.89 -4.52
C PRO A 252 6.34 -11.97 -6.02
N LYS A 253 6.55 -13.12 -6.69
CA LYS A 253 6.17 -13.29 -8.11
C LYS A 253 6.90 -12.30 -9.02
N SER A 254 8.22 -12.20 -8.84
CA SER A 254 9.05 -11.18 -9.46
C SER A 254 9.84 -11.70 -10.65
N GLY A 255 10.27 -10.80 -11.52
CA GLY A 255 11.32 -11.14 -12.49
C GLY A 255 12.63 -11.48 -11.78
N ILE A 256 13.16 -10.54 -11.01
CA ILE A 256 14.32 -10.74 -10.11
C ILE A 256 13.97 -10.24 -8.71
N ASP A 257 14.37 -11.01 -7.70
CA ASP A 257 14.35 -10.61 -6.29
C ASP A 257 15.75 -10.67 -5.67
N ILE A 258 16.24 -9.53 -5.20
CA ILE A 258 17.44 -9.44 -4.38
C ILE A 258 17.00 -9.44 -2.91
N GLU A 259 17.17 -10.58 -2.27
CA GLU A 259 16.70 -10.86 -0.91
C GLU A 259 17.85 -11.43 -0.08
N PRO A 260 18.81 -10.61 0.39
CA PRO A 260 19.94 -11.14 1.13
C PRO A 260 19.48 -11.76 2.46
N GLU A 261 19.55 -13.09 2.56
CA GLU A 261 19.11 -13.91 3.70
C GLU A 261 20.30 -14.64 4.34
N GLY A 262 20.39 -14.68 5.68
CA GLY A 262 21.47 -15.35 6.42
C GLY A 262 22.04 -14.55 7.60
N ASP A 263 23.12 -15.05 8.20
CA ASP A 263 23.76 -14.44 9.37
C ASP A 263 24.51 -13.14 9.02
N HIS A 264 25.06 -13.04 7.79
CA HIS A 264 25.80 -11.88 7.26
C HIS A 264 25.79 -11.79 5.70
N PRO A 265 24.66 -11.96 5.00
CA PRO A 265 24.66 -12.02 3.54
C PRO A 265 24.97 -10.65 2.93
N ILE A 266 25.89 -10.62 1.96
CA ILE A 266 26.24 -9.42 1.21
C ILE A 266 25.93 -9.65 -0.26
N VAL A 267 25.07 -8.80 -0.80
CA VAL A 267 24.87 -8.63 -2.24
C VAL A 267 25.44 -7.28 -2.62
N SER A 268 26.54 -7.29 -3.39
CA SER A 268 27.17 -6.05 -3.82
C SER A 268 27.76 -6.06 -5.23
N GLY A 269 27.64 -4.91 -5.92
CA GLY A 269 28.13 -4.79 -7.29
C GLY A 269 27.33 -5.64 -8.27
N VAL A 270 26.00 -5.47 -8.25
CA VAL A 270 25.09 -6.15 -9.19
C VAL A 270 24.74 -5.20 -10.32
N GLU A 271 24.95 -5.60 -11.57
CA GLU A 271 24.56 -4.85 -12.76
C GLU A 271 23.53 -5.65 -13.56
N ILE A 272 22.33 -5.07 -13.73
CA ILE A 272 21.23 -5.61 -14.52
C ILE A 272 21.00 -4.65 -15.69
N ARG A 273 21.34 -5.07 -16.91
CA ARG A 273 21.33 -4.18 -18.08
C ARG A 273 20.76 -4.79 -19.36
N ASN A 274 20.02 -3.98 -20.11
CA ASN A 274 19.42 -4.35 -21.40
C ASN A 274 18.49 -5.57 -21.31
N CYS A 275 17.90 -5.80 -20.15
CA CYS A 275 16.99 -6.92 -19.91
C CYS A 275 15.53 -6.55 -20.17
N LEU A 276 14.70 -7.56 -20.40
CA LEU A 276 13.24 -7.46 -20.48
C LEU A 276 12.59 -8.05 -19.22
N PHE A 277 11.67 -7.31 -18.62
CA PHE A 277 10.83 -7.75 -17.50
C PHE A 277 9.37 -7.64 -17.90
N GLU A 278 8.63 -8.75 -17.92
CA GLU A 278 7.28 -8.78 -18.48
C GLU A 278 6.29 -9.69 -17.75
N GLY A 279 5.09 -9.19 -17.44
CA GLY A 279 3.97 -10.05 -17.03
C GLY A 279 4.06 -10.65 -15.63
N SER A 280 5.01 -10.21 -14.80
CA SER A 280 5.16 -10.64 -13.40
C SER A 280 4.47 -9.64 -12.45
N SER A 281 4.25 -10.01 -11.20
CA SER A 281 3.69 -9.07 -10.20
C SER A 281 4.62 -7.86 -10.02
N THR A 282 5.92 -8.13 -9.83
CA THR A 282 6.96 -7.09 -9.79
C THR A 282 8.03 -7.38 -10.84
N GLY A 283 8.47 -6.38 -11.60
CA GLY A 283 9.59 -6.57 -12.53
C GLY A 283 10.89 -6.87 -11.78
N PHE A 284 11.35 -5.90 -11.00
CA PHE A 284 12.57 -5.98 -10.20
C PHE A 284 12.33 -5.54 -8.76
N VAL A 285 12.77 -6.34 -7.80
CA VAL A 285 12.64 -6.03 -6.37
C VAL A 285 13.96 -6.21 -5.62
N VAL A 286 14.18 -5.33 -4.65
CA VAL A 286 15.16 -5.51 -3.57
C VAL A 286 14.39 -5.59 -2.26
N SER A 287 14.59 -6.67 -1.52
CA SER A 287 13.88 -7.03 -0.28
C SER A 287 14.88 -7.26 0.86
N ASN A 288 15.64 -6.23 1.25
CA ASN A 288 16.65 -6.36 2.30
C ASN A 288 16.04 -6.24 3.72
N GLN A 289 15.74 -7.39 4.35
CA GLN A 289 14.96 -7.47 5.59
C GLN A 289 15.71 -8.04 6.82
N TYR A 290 16.88 -8.66 6.64
CA TYR A 290 17.61 -9.34 7.73
C TYR A 290 18.48 -8.39 8.55
N SER A 291 18.91 -8.78 9.77
CA SER A 291 19.62 -7.88 10.70
C SER A 291 20.93 -7.34 10.16
N ASN A 292 21.68 -8.23 9.54
CA ASN A 292 23.09 -8.05 9.25
C ASN A 292 23.35 -8.15 7.74
N SER A 293 22.29 -8.04 6.94
CA SER A 293 22.32 -8.15 5.49
C SER A 293 22.68 -6.83 4.82
N VAL A 294 23.39 -6.92 3.71
CA VAL A 294 23.80 -5.77 2.89
C VAL A 294 23.33 -5.97 1.45
N ALA A 295 22.67 -4.95 0.91
CA ALA A 295 22.36 -4.81 -0.50
C ALA A 295 22.86 -3.45 -0.96
N GLU A 296 23.96 -3.41 -1.72
CA GLU A 296 24.62 -2.15 -2.09
C GLU A 296 25.24 -2.18 -3.50
N ASN A 297 25.48 -1.00 -4.07
CA ASN A 297 26.04 -0.85 -5.41
C ASN A 297 25.28 -1.70 -6.46
N ILE A 298 23.96 -1.57 -6.46
CA ILE A 298 23.07 -2.27 -7.40
C ILE A 298 22.67 -1.30 -8.51
N ILE A 299 22.90 -1.70 -9.77
CA ILE A 299 22.62 -0.92 -10.96
C ILE A 299 21.53 -1.64 -11.77
N PHE A 300 20.39 -0.99 -11.95
CA PHE A 300 19.32 -1.43 -12.83
C PHE A 300 19.21 -0.44 -13.99
N ALA A 301 19.79 -0.79 -15.14
CA ALA A 301 20.03 0.15 -16.23
C ALA A 301 19.53 -0.29 -17.62
N ASP A 302 18.99 0.64 -18.41
CA ASP A 302 18.63 0.43 -19.81
C ASP A 302 17.70 -0.78 -20.07
N ASN A 303 16.89 -1.16 -19.08
CA ASN A 303 15.97 -2.28 -19.17
C ASN A 303 14.60 -1.84 -19.73
N ILE A 304 13.85 -2.79 -20.28
CA ILE A 304 12.44 -2.63 -20.63
C ILE A 304 11.60 -3.37 -19.60
N VAL A 305 10.67 -2.67 -18.95
CA VAL A 305 9.74 -3.25 -17.97
C VAL A 305 8.32 -2.98 -18.42
N ARG A 306 7.50 -4.01 -18.65
CA ARG A 306 6.13 -3.82 -19.18
C ARG A 306 5.14 -4.88 -18.69
N GLY A 307 3.87 -4.53 -18.53
CA GLY A 307 2.84 -5.49 -18.09
C GLY A 307 3.12 -6.09 -16.70
N ASN A 308 3.88 -5.39 -15.85
CA ASN A 308 4.05 -5.74 -14.44
C ASN A 308 3.26 -4.76 -13.57
N LYS A 309 2.66 -5.23 -12.48
CA LYS A 309 1.89 -4.37 -11.56
C LYS A 309 2.78 -3.32 -10.88
N THR A 310 3.96 -3.73 -10.47
CA THR A 310 5.03 -2.84 -10.02
C THR A 310 6.26 -3.04 -10.89
N ALA A 311 6.83 -1.96 -11.44
CA ALA A 311 8.01 -2.11 -12.29
C ALA A 311 9.27 -2.35 -11.45
N VAL A 312 9.56 -1.43 -10.52
CA VAL A 312 10.71 -1.49 -9.61
C VAL A 312 10.28 -1.19 -8.18
N ASN A 313 10.64 -2.06 -7.23
CA ASN A 313 10.39 -1.85 -5.80
C ASN A 313 11.68 -2.05 -4.98
N LEU A 314 12.13 -1.00 -4.29
CA LEU A 314 13.38 -1.01 -3.55
C LEU A 314 13.12 -0.85 -2.05
N VAL A 315 13.53 -1.86 -1.28
CA VAL A 315 13.36 -1.91 0.18
C VAL A 315 14.69 -2.30 0.83
N GLY A 316 15.26 -1.38 1.61
CA GLY A 316 16.49 -1.60 2.40
C GLY A 316 17.79 -1.63 1.61
N ILE A 317 17.80 -1.14 0.37
CA ILE A 317 19.02 -0.94 -0.42
C ILE A 317 19.86 0.23 0.14
N GLN A 318 21.17 0.05 0.23
CA GLN A 318 22.09 1.02 0.85
C GLN A 318 22.81 1.94 -0.15
N SER A 319 22.90 1.53 -1.41
CA SER A 319 23.34 2.37 -2.54
C SER A 319 22.99 1.71 -3.87
N GLY A 320 22.73 2.51 -4.91
CA GLY A 320 22.47 1.99 -6.25
C GLY A 320 21.97 3.03 -7.25
N GLU A 321 21.78 2.59 -8.49
CA GLU A 321 21.23 3.42 -9.56
C GLU A 321 20.09 2.70 -10.30
N VAL A 322 19.00 3.42 -10.55
CA VAL A 322 17.93 3.02 -11.49
C VAL A 322 17.96 4.02 -12.63
N THR A 323 18.51 3.63 -13.79
CA THR A 323 18.85 4.59 -14.85
C THR A 323 18.56 4.14 -16.27
N GLY A 324 18.10 5.03 -17.15
CA GLY A 324 17.94 4.72 -18.58
C GLY A 324 16.85 3.70 -18.93
N ASN A 325 16.06 3.24 -17.94
CA ASN A 325 15.05 2.21 -18.18
C ASN A 325 13.83 2.78 -18.92
N THR A 326 13.17 1.93 -19.71
CA THR A 326 11.87 2.21 -20.33
C THR A 326 10.80 1.39 -19.61
N ILE A 327 9.89 2.07 -18.93
CA ILE A 327 8.86 1.43 -18.08
C ILE A 327 7.48 1.71 -18.65
N TYR A 328 6.72 0.65 -18.90
CA TYR A 328 5.32 0.67 -19.29
C TYR A 328 4.47 0.09 -18.17
N HIS A 329 3.54 0.88 -17.66
CA HIS A 329 2.65 0.45 -16.60
C HIS A 329 1.61 -0.57 -17.08
N ASP A 330 1.23 -1.54 -16.22
CA ASP A 330 0.23 -2.56 -16.57
C ASP A 330 -1.18 -1.96 -16.77
N GLN A 331 -1.87 -2.49 -17.77
CA GLN A 331 -3.04 -1.95 -18.46
C GLN A 331 -4.31 -2.74 -18.13
N SER A 332 -4.20 -3.91 -17.50
CA SER A 332 -5.34 -4.84 -17.31
C SER A 332 -6.28 -4.49 -16.14
N ILE A 333 -6.00 -3.43 -15.38
CA ILE A 333 -6.41 -3.37 -13.97
C ILE A 333 -7.40 -2.23 -13.64
N THR A 334 -8.21 -2.44 -12.61
CA THR A 334 -9.41 -1.67 -12.24
C THR A 334 -9.12 -0.39 -11.43
N GLU A 335 -10.15 0.38 -11.05
CA GLU A 335 -10.00 1.69 -10.39
C GLU A 335 -9.49 1.62 -8.93
N ASN A 336 -9.34 0.41 -8.35
CA ASN A 336 -8.94 0.22 -6.96
C ASN A 336 -7.50 -0.25 -6.77
N ASP A 337 -6.71 -0.29 -7.85
CA ASP A 337 -5.43 -0.96 -7.83
C ASP A 337 -4.24 -0.09 -7.41
N THR A 338 -3.36 -0.61 -6.54
CA THR A 338 -2.18 0.12 -6.04
C THR A 338 -0.94 -0.22 -6.85
N HIS A 339 -0.45 0.71 -7.66
CA HIS A 339 0.65 0.43 -8.59
C HIS A 339 1.76 1.47 -8.57
N TRP A 340 2.97 1.00 -8.95
CA TRP A 340 4.16 1.83 -8.88
C TRP A 340 5.06 1.62 -10.10
N GLY A 341 5.51 2.72 -10.72
CA GLY A 341 6.58 2.66 -11.71
C GLY A 341 7.90 2.29 -11.04
N ILE A 342 8.45 3.21 -10.24
CA ILE A 342 9.62 3.00 -9.40
C ILE A 342 9.29 3.43 -7.98
N ARG A 343 9.50 2.55 -7.01
CA ARG A 343 9.20 2.82 -5.60
C ARG A 343 10.42 2.57 -4.71
N LEU A 344 10.73 3.55 -3.86
CA LEU A 344 11.68 3.46 -2.76
C LEU A 344 10.87 3.51 -1.46
N ARG A 345 11.04 2.53 -0.57
CA ARG A 345 10.23 2.41 0.66
C ARG A 345 11.06 2.40 1.95
N ASN A 346 10.44 2.82 3.06
CA ASN A 346 11.03 2.83 4.41
C ASN A 346 10.54 1.72 5.34
N ASP A 347 9.72 0.79 4.85
CA ASP A 347 9.17 -0.30 5.66
C ASP A 347 10.08 -1.52 5.72
N GLY A 348 11.27 -1.42 5.15
CA GLY A 348 12.35 -2.38 5.35
C GLY A 348 13.00 -2.21 6.71
N ARG A 349 13.70 -3.25 7.15
CA ARG A 349 14.53 -3.15 8.36
C ARG A 349 15.68 -2.13 8.22
N HIS A 350 16.26 -2.06 7.03
CA HIS A 350 17.28 -1.07 6.68
C HIS A 350 16.63 0.11 5.95
N PRO A 351 17.14 1.34 6.12
CA PRO A 351 16.69 2.46 5.32
C PRO A 351 17.12 2.30 3.87
N THR A 352 16.21 2.58 2.94
CA THR A 352 16.51 2.73 1.51
C THR A 352 17.20 4.06 1.28
N ARG A 353 18.50 4.07 0.95
CA ARG A 353 19.34 5.27 0.92
C ARG A 353 20.38 5.26 -0.21
N ASN A 354 20.91 6.44 -0.52
CA ASN A 354 21.91 6.66 -1.57
C ASN A 354 21.53 6.05 -2.94
N VAL A 355 20.23 6.07 -3.26
CA VAL A 355 19.72 5.59 -4.55
C VAL A 355 19.58 6.77 -5.51
N ILE A 356 20.13 6.64 -6.72
CA ILE A 356 19.97 7.61 -7.80
C ILE A 356 18.97 7.07 -8.83
N VAL A 357 17.85 7.76 -9.02
CA VAL A 357 16.86 7.45 -10.05
C VAL A 357 16.88 8.54 -11.11
N ARG A 358 17.41 8.23 -12.30
CA ARG A 358 17.60 9.25 -13.36
C ARG A 358 17.50 8.72 -14.78
N GLY A 359 17.13 9.57 -15.73
CA GLY A 359 17.17 9.23 -17.16
C GLY A 359 16.22 8.12 -17.58
N ASN A 360 15.28 7.70 -16.73
CA ASN A 360 14.28 6.69 -17.08
C ASN A 360 13.17 7.34 -17.91
N THR A 361 12.59 6.59 -18.86
CA THR A 361 11.36 6.95 -19.57
C THR A 361 10.21 6.12 -19.04
N ILE A 362 9.17 6.76 -18.50
CA ILE A 362 8.10 6.09 -17.75
C ILE A 362 6.75 6.47 -18.36
N TYR A 363 6.03 5.49 -18.91
CA TYR A 363 4.73 5.67 -19.56
C TYR A 363 3.59 5.37 -18.58
N GLY A 364 2.83 6.41 -18.19
CA GLY A 364 1.67 6.33 -17.30
C GLY A 364 1.95 5.84 -15.88
N GLY A 365 3.23 5.67 -15.53
CA GLY A 365 3.70 5.21 -14.23
C GLY A 365 4.46 6.31 -13.50
N ASN A 366 4.78 6.08 -12.23
CA ASN A 366 5.30 7.11 -11.34
C ASN A 366 6.64 6.75 -10.67
N VAL A 367 7.30 7.74 -10.06
CA VAL A 367 8.48 7.55 -9.18
C VAL A 367 8.19 8.04 -7.78
N VAL A 368 8.31 7.14 -6.81
CA VAL A 368 7.88 7.36 -5.44
C VAL A 368 8.99 7.09 -4.47
N ASP A 369 9.37 8.12 -3.73
CA ASP A 369 10.23 7.97 -2.56
C ASP A 369 9.43 8.19 -1.27
N THR A 370 9.04 7.09 -0.61
CA THR A 370 8.37 7.15 0.69
C THR A 370 9.34 7.07 1.86
N THR A 371 10.65 7.19 1.62
CA THR A 371 11.67 7.02 2.67
C THR A 371 11.76 8.23 3.59
N GLY A 372 11.60 9.44 3.04
CA GLY A 372 11.98 10.68 3.72
C GLY A 372 13.51 10.84 3.85
N GLU A 373 14.30 9.98 3.20
CA GLU A 373 15.76 10.00 3.25
C GLU A 373 16.33 11.02 2.28
N SER A 374 17.00 12.05 2.81
CA SER A 374 17.60 13.13 2.01
C SER A 374 18.74 12.71 1.07
N SER A 375 19.24 11.47 1.21
CA SER A 375 20.36 10.95 0.41
C SER A 375 19.95 10.38 -0.95
N ASN A 376 18.66 10.10 -1.14
CA ASN A 376 18.15 9.63 -2.42
C ASN A 376 18.00 10.79 -3.40
N VAL A 377 18.28 10.54 -4.68
CA VAL A 377 18.24 11.57 -5.73
C VAL A 377 17.35 11.10 -6.87
N ILE A 378 16.23 11.79 -7.07
CA ILE A 378 15.33 11.58 -8.22
C ILE A 378 15.44 12.81 -9.13
N GLN A 379 15.94 12.63 -10.35
CA GLN A 379 16.13 13.75 -11.29
C GLN A 379 16.17 13.30 -12.74
N ASN A 380 15.82 14.18 -13.67
CA ASN A 380 15.98 13.95 -15.12
C ASN A 380 15.29 12.67 -15.63
N ASN A 381 14.18 12.25 -15.01
CA ASN A 381 13.32 11.20 -15.57
C ASN A 381 12.33 11.85 -16.54
N THR A 382 12.01 11.14 -17.62
CA THR A 382 11.03 11.56 -18.63
C THR A 382 9.73 10.80 -18.36
N PHE A 383 8.74 11.48 -17.82
CA PHE A 383 7.38 10.94 -17.74
C PHE A 383 6.69 11.16 -19.08
N LYS A 384 5.86 10.20 -19.45
CA LYS A 384 5.04 10.28 -20.64
C LYS A 384 3.65 9.81 -20.31
N ALA A 385 2.69 10.52 -20.89
CA ALA A 385 1.33 10.08 -21.00
C ALA A 385 1.23 8.62 -21.51
N ALA A 386 0.33 7.85 -20.93
CA ALA A 386 -0.14 6.61 -21.50
C ALA A 386 -1.66 6.64 -21.66
N VAL A 387 -2.15 6.19 -22.82
CA VAL A 387 -3.57 6.14 -23.14
C VAL A 387 -3.97 4.70 -23.38
N TYR A 388 -5.09 4.28 -22.81
CA TYR A 388 -5.61 2.93 -22.93
C TYR A 388 -7.09 2.95 -23.29
N ILE A 389 -7.51 1.98 -24.10
CA ILE A 389 -8.92 1.81 -24.46
C ILE A 389 -9.55 0.79 -23.49
N ARG A 390 -10.67 1.17 -22.89
CA ARG A 390 -11.54 0.30 -22.09
C ARG A 390 -12.79 -0.05 -22.87
N GLY A 391 -13.26 -1.28 -22.75
CA GLY A 391 -14.44 -1.80 -23.45
C GLY A 391 -14.06 -2.69 -24.61
N ILE A 392 -15.07 -3.31 -25.21
CA ILE A 392 -14.90 -4.28 -26.29
C ILE A 392 -15.03 -3.59 -27.64
N ALA A 393 -14.11 -3.85 -28.55
CA ALA A 393 -14.19 -3.39 -29.93
C ALA A 393 -15.27 -4.18 -30.69
N HIS A 394 -16.54 -3.92 -30.41
CA HIS A 394 -17.68 -4.54 -31.10
C HIS A 394 -18.67 -3.46 -31.50
N ALA A 395 -19.37 -3.69 -32.62
CA ALA A 395 -20.34 -2.73 -33.12
C ALA A 395 -21.46 -2.51 -32.09
N GLY A 396 -21.70 -1.24 -31.73
CA GLY A 396 -22.68 -0.88 -30.70
C GLY A 396 -22.18 -0.96 -29.25
N GLN A 397 -20.97 -1.46 -29.01
CA GLN A 397 -20.33 -1.42 -27.68
C GLN A 397 -19.55 -0.12 -27.50
N THR A 398 -19.45 0.37 -26.26
CA THR A 398 -18.74 1.63 -25.98
C THR A 398 -17.27 1.36 -25.63
N LEU A 399 -16.37 1.93 -26.42
CA LEU A 399 -14.96 2.10 -26.10
C LEU A 399 -14.75 3.42 -25.34
N LYS A 400 -13.91 3.43 -24.31
CA LYS A 400 -13.57 4.61 -23.50
C LYS A 400 -12.06 4.78 -23.43
N ALA A 401 -11.56 5.98 -23.69
CA ALA A 401 -10.16 6.31 -23.49
C ALA A 401 -9.90 6.63 -22.00
N LYS A 402 -8.89 5.98 -21.41
CA LYS A 402 -8.33 6.30 -20.09
C LYS A 402 -6.91 6.79 -20.26
N VAL A 403 -6.58 7.90 -19.60
CA VAL A 403 -5.31 8.60 -19.75
C VAL A 403 -4.62 8.66 -18.40
N TYR A 404 -3.37 8.23 -18.36
CA TYR A 404 -2.54 8.19 -17.17
C TYR A 404 -1.26 8.97 -17.42
N ASP A 405 -0.86 9.74 -16.42
CA ASP A 405 0.40 10.46 -16.46
C ASP A 405 1.12 10.34 -15.11
N GLY A 406 2.44 10.18 -15.19
CA GLY A 406 3.31 9.97 -14.06
C GLY A 406 3.63 11.25 -13.29
N ASP A 407 3.64 12.41 -13.94
CA ASP A 407 4.02 13.68 -13.33
C ASP A 407 2.86 14.65 -13.07
N TYR A 408 1.64 14.29 -13.47
CA TYR A 408 0.44 15.10 -13.20
C TYR A 408 0.10 15.14 -11.69
N GLY A 409 0.60 16.10 -10.90
CA GLY A 409 0.36 16.13 -9.45
C GLY A 409 1.19 17.13 -8.64
N ASP A 410 0.98 17.21 -7.32
CA ASP A 410 1.89 17.96 -6.44
C ASP A 410 3.09 17.10 -6.05
N LEU A 411 4.27 17.61 -6.39
CA LEU A 411 5.57 16.96 -6.27
C LEU A 411 6.04 16.82 -4.82
N HIS A 412 6.14 15.57 -4.37
CA HIS A 412 7.24 15.01 -3.54
C HIS A 412 7.38 13.49 -3.79
N VAL A 413 6.33 12.91 -4.37
CA VAL A 413 6.17 11.54 -4.81
C VAL A 413 5.28 11.67 -6.05
N HIS A 414 5.79 11.34 -7.22
CA HIS A 414 4.96 11.27 -8.41
C HIS A 414 3.89 10.21 -8.12
N ASN A 415 2.60 10.51 -8.16
CA ASN A 415 1.57 9.48 -8.05
C ASN A 415 1.04 9.22 -9.46
N VAL A 416 0.63 8.00 -9.77
CA VAL A 416 -0.17 7.77 -10.98
C VAL A 416 -1.46 8.55 -10.76
N VAL A 417 -1.64 9.64 -11.50
CA VAL A 417 -2.87 10.43 -11.43
C VAL A 417 -3.60 10.23 -12.74
N TRP A 418 -4.86 9.79 -12.61
CA TRP A 418 -5.79 9.82 -13.72
C TRP A 418 -5.88 11.26 -14.23
N VAL A 419 -5.51 11.49 -15.49
CA VAL A 419 -5.54 12.84 -16.05
C VAL A 419 -7.01 13.29 -16.09
N PRO A 420 -7.40 14.35 -15.35
CA PRO A 420 -8.77 14.82 -15.32
C PRO A 420 -9.25 15.17 -16.72
N ALA A 421 -10.49 14.83 -17.04
CA ALA A 421 -11.08 15.13 -18.34
C ALA A 421 -10.98 16.63 -18.71
N THR A 422 -10.94 17.52 -17.71
CA THR A 422 -10.78 18.97 -17.89
C THR A 422 -9.39 19.40 -18.38
N ALA A 423 -8.35 18.57 -18.20
CA ALA A 423 -7.01 18.83 -18.72
C ALA A 423 -6.86 18.37 -20.18
N ILE A 424 -7.73 17.48 -20.65
CA ILE A 424 -7.67 16.94 -22.01
C ILE A 424 -8.18 17.96 -23.01
N SER A 425 -7.32 18.31 -23.97
CA SER A 425 -7.62 19.30 -25.01
C SER A 425 -8.30 18.67 -26.24
N SER A 426 -7.99 17.41 -26.56
CA SER A 426 -8.67 16.69 -27.64
C SER A 426 -8.51 15.17 -27.55
N TYR A 427 -9.50 14.47 -28.11
CA TYR A 427 -9.42 13.06 -28.48
C TYR A 427 -9.55 12.94 -30.00
N GLN A 428 -8.93 11.92 -30.58
CA GLN A 428 -9.19 11.49 -31.95
C GLN A 428 -9.08 9.97 -32.04
N TRP A 429 -10.15 9.30 -32.46
CA TRP A 429 -10.15 7.86 -32.69
C TRP A 429 -9.76 7.51 -34.13
N TYR A 430 -9.11 6.37 -34.31
CA TYR A 430 -8.63 5.87 -35.60
C TYR A 430 -9.04 4.41 -35.78
N ALA A 431 -9.32 4.01 -37.02
CA ALA A 431 -9.47 2.63 -37.43
C ALA A 431 -8.37 2.29 -38.43
N ASP A 432 -7.53 1.29 -38.13
CA ASP A 432 -6.31 0.94 -38.89
C ASP A 432 -5.44 2.17 -39.21
N GLY A 433 -5.26 3.05 -38.21
CA GLY A 433 -4.48 4.29 -38.34
C GLY A 433 -5.14 5.40 -39.17
N THR A 434 -6.36 5.20 -39.68
CA THR A 434 -7.14 6.24 -40.38
C THR A 434 -8.09 6.94 -39.42
N ALA A 435 -8.04 8.27 -39.35
CA ALA A 435 -8.88 9.06 -38.45
C ALA A 435 -10.37 8.86 -38.76
N ILE A 436 -11.15 8.52 -37.74
CA ILE A 436 -12.60 8.35 -37.85
C ILE A 436 -13.24 9.73 -37.73
N ALA A 437 -13.95 10.16 -38.79
CA ALA A 437 -14.52 11.50 -38.87
C ALA A 437 -15.51 11.78 -37.72
N GLY A 438 -15.26 12.85 -36.96
CA GLY A 438 -16.12 13.28 -35.85
C GLY A 438 -15.97 12.46 -34.55
N ALA A 439 -15.16 11.40 -34.54
CA ALA A 439 -14.88 10.62 -33.35
C ALA A 439 -13.81 11.33 -32.50
N THR A 440 -14.23 12.39 -31.80
CA THR A 440 -13.35 13.27 -31.01
C THR A 440 -13.74 13.37 -29.53
N GLN A 441 -14.56 12.43 -29.06
CA GLN A 441 -15.00 12.35 -27.67
C GLN A 441 -14.10 11.42 -26.86
N SER A 442 -14.22 11.44 -25.53
CA SER A 442 -13.52 10.51 -24.63
C SER A 442 -13.97 9.06 -24.79
N SER A 443 -15.08 8.83 -25.49
CA SER A 443 -15.59 7.52 -25.87
C SER A 443 -15.90 7.44 -27.36
N TYR A 444 -15.96 6.20 -27.85
CA TYR A 444 -16.32 5.88 -29.21
C TYR A 444 -17.13 4.60 -29.26
N ILE A 445 -18.15 4.54 -30.12
CA ILE A 445 -18.96 3.35 -30.35
C ILE A 445 -18.60 2.86 -31.77
N PRO A 446 -17.89 1.72 -31.91
CA PRO A 446 -17.61 1.16 -33.22
C PRO A 446 -18.89 0.91 -34.02
N THR A 447 -18.80 1.09 -35.32
CA THR A 447 -19.90 0.91 -36.26
C THR A 447 -19.65 -0.30 -37.15
N ALA A 448 -20.64 -0.66 -37.97
CA ALA A 448 -20.47 -1.71 -38.98
C ALA A 448 -19.31 -1.41 -39.96
N ALA A 449 -19.00 -0.13 -40.21
CA ALA A 449 -17.90 0.28 -41.10
C ALA A 449 -16.50 0.04 -40.52
N ASP A 450 -16.42 -0.25 -39.21
CA ASP A 450 -15.16 -0.49 -38.51
C ASP A 450 -14.84 -1.98 -38.38
N THR A 451 -15.79 -2.86 -38.72
CA THR A 451 -15.64 -4.33 -38.66
C THR A 451 -14.32 -4.79 -39.28
N GLY A 452 -13.58 -5.60 -38.52
CA GLY A 452 -12.28 -6.17 -38.90
C GLY A 452 -11.09 -5.21 -38.77
N LYS A 453 -11.30 -3.97 -38.32
CA LYS A 453 -10.25 -2.97 -38.13
C LYS A 453 -9.84 -2.88 -36.66
N GLU A 454 -8.58 -2.59 -36.40
CA GLU A 454 -8.10 -2.27 -35.05
C GLU A 454 -8.38 -0.81 -34.71
N ILE A 455 -8.84 -0.55 -33.48
CA ILE A 455 -9.15 0.81 -33.03
C ILE A 455 -8.02 1.34 -32.16
N THR A 456 -7.61 2.59 -32.41
CA THR A 456 -6.71 3.35 -31.53
C THR A 456 -7.30 4.71 -31.21
N VAL A 457 -6.84 5.33 -30.13
CA VAL A 457 -7.19 6.71 -29.77
C VAL A 457 -5.94 7.51 -29.47
N ARG A 458 -5.83 8.69 -30.07
CA ARG A 458 -4.83 9.71 -29.75
C ARG A 458 -5.46 10.76 -28.85
N VAL A 459 -4.73 11.16 -27.83
CA VAL A 459 -5.15 12.15 -26.84
C VAL A 459 -4.08 13.22 -26.71
N GLN A 460 -4.52 14.47 -26.72
CA GLN A 460 -3.64 15.61 -26.50
C GLN A 460 -4.10 16.38 -25.26
N TYR A 461 -3.17 16.75 -24.38
CA TYR A 461 -3.47 17.52 -23.18
C TYR A 461 -2.30 18.40 -22.77
N THR A 462 -2.50 19.22 -21.75
CA THR A 462 -1.42 19.97 -21.11
C THR A 462 -1.32 19.49 -19.66
N ASP A 463 -0.13 19.08 -19.24
CA ASP A 463 0.13 18.63 -17.86
C ASP A 463 0.04 19.81 -16.86
N LYS A 464 0.24 19.55 -15.56
CA LYS A 464 0.17 20.61 -14.55
C LYS A 464 1.33 21.60 -14.64
N GLU A 465 2.43 21.18 -15.23
CA GLU A 465 3.68 21.89 -15.44
C GLU A 465 3.63 22.78 -16.70
N GLY A 466 2.58 22.63 -17.52
CA GLY A 466 2.34 23.42 -18.73
C GLY A 466 2.92 22.81 -20.01
N ASN A 467 3.42 21.57 -19.98
CA ASN A 467 3.92 20.88 -21.15
C ASN A 467 2.76 20.28 -21.95
N ALA A 468 2.82 20.44 -23.27
CA ALA A 468 1.86 19.81 -24.17
C ALA A 468 2.25 18.33 -24.38
N GLU A 469 1.34 17.44 -24.01
CA GLU A 469 1.48 15.99 -24.10
C GLU A 469 0.60 15.43 -25.22
N ASP A 470 1.09 14.34 -25.80
CA ASP A 470 0.43 13.65 -26.92
C ASP A 470 0.71 12.15 -26.83
N ALA A 471 -0.34 11.38 -26.60
CA ALA A 471 -0.24 9.93 -26.49
C ALA A 471 -1.28 9.21 -27.33
N THR A 472 -0.87 8.06 -27.86
CA THR A 472 -1.74 7.17 -28.63
C THR A 472 -1.83 5.84 -27.93
N SER A 473 -3.03 5.27 -27.87
CA SER A 473 -3.24 3.95 -27.28
C SER A 473 -2.62 2.84 -28.12
N PRO A 474 -2.29 1.69 -27.52
CA PRO A 474 -2.20 0.44 -28.26
C PRO A 474 -3.52 0.16 -29.04
N PRO A 475 -3.45 -0.62 -30.13
CA PRO A 475 -4.64 -1.05 -30.87
C PRO A 475 -5.49 -2.02 -30.04
N THR A 476 -6.82 -1.95 -30.21
CA THR A 476 -7.74 -3.01 -29.76
C THR A 476 -7.58 -4.27 -30.61
N LEU A 477 -8.19 -5.39 -30.18
CA LEU A 477 -8.57 -6.45 -31.12
C LEU A 477 -9.43 -5.88 -32.27
N PRO A 478 -9.43 -6.52 -33.46
CA PRO A 478 -10.25 -6.10 -34.59
C PRO A 478 -11.73 -6.01 -34.22
N VAL A 479 -12.44 -5.00 -34.74
CA VAL A 479 -13.85 -4.80 -34.41
C VAL A 479 -14.70 -6.01 -34.85
N ASN A 480 -15.54 -6.52 -33.96
CA ASN A 480 -16.34 -7.74 -34.17
C ASN A 480 -15.47 -8.98 -34.45
N TYR A 481 -14.35 -9.13 -33.74
CA TYR A 481 -13.58 -10.37 -33.78
C TYR A 481 -14.49 -11.56 -33.41
N ALA A 482 -14.15 -12.74 -33.94
CA ALA A 482 -14.86 -13.95 -33.56
C ALA A 482 -14.40 -14.33 -32.15
N ASN A 483 -15.27 -14.14 -31.17
CA ASN A 483 -14.99 -14.49 -29.78
C ASN A 483 -14.89 -16.00 -29.59
N HIS A 484 -13.84 -16.45 -28.93
CA HIS A 484 -13.58 -17.80 -28.50
C HIS A 484 -13.77 -17.89 -26.99
N ALA A 485 -14.32 -19.01 -26.51
CA ALA A 485 -14.35 -19.23 -25.08
C ALA A 485 -12.92 -19.40 -24.53
N PRO A 486 -12.69 -19.06 -23.26
CA PRO A 486 -11.47 -19.43 -22.58
C PRO A 486 -11.18 -20.93 -22.73
N THR A 487 -9.90 -21.28 -22.82
CA THR A 487 -9.46 -22.67 -23.05
C THR A 487 -8.89 -23.34 -21.82
N ASP A 488 -8.39 -22.56 -20.86
CA ASP A 488 -7.96 -23.10 -19.57
C ASP A 488 -8.04 -22.07 -18.45
N ILE A 489 -8.15 -22.55 -17.21
CA ILE A 489 -7.97 -21.76 -16.00
C ILE A 489 -6.82 -22.38 -15.21
N THR A 490 -5.95 -21.56 -14.66
CA THR A 490 -4.96 -21.99 -13.67
C THR A 490 -5.29 -21.34 -12.33
N LEU A 491 -5.09 -22.08 -11.24
CA LEU A 491 -5.25 -21.62 -9.88
C LEU A 491 -4.01 -22.04 -9.11
N ASN A 492 -3.26 -21.09 -8.55
CA ASN A 492 -2.03 -21.42 -7.83
C ASN A 492 -1.77 -20.43 -6.67
N PRO A 493 -1.49 -20.91 -5.44
CA PRO A 493 -1.47 -22.33 -5.03
C PRO A 493 -2.84 -23.02 -5.01
N LEU A 494 -2.83 -24.32 -4.68
CA LEU A 494 -4.01 -25.19 -4.53
C LEU A 494 -4.07 -25.78 -3.11
N PHE A 495 -3.79 -24.96 -2.10
CA PHE A 495 -3.93 -25.37 -0.71
C PHE A 495 -4.32 -24.19 0.17
N ILE A 496 -4.85 -24.50 1.35
CA ILE A 496 -5.08 -23.53 2.43
C ILE A 496 -4.54 -24.09 3.76
N TYR A 497 -4.21 -23.21 4.70
CA TYR A 497 -3.98 -23.61 6.08
C TYR A 497 -5.34 -23.69 6.80
N SER A 498 -5.56 -24.77 7.54
CA SER A 498 -6.75 -24.87 8.40
C SER A 498 -6.68 -23.91 9.59
N ASP A 499 -7.81 -23.64 10.22
CA ASP A 499 -7.95 -22.74 11.37
C ASP A 499 -7.46 -21.30 11.08
N GLU A 500 -7.70 -20.83 9.86
CA GLU A 500 -7.33 -19.49 9.40
C GLU A 500 -8.53 -18.77 8.77
N TYR A 501 -8.80 -17.55 9.21
CA TYR A 501 -9.76 -16.65 8.56
C TYR A 501 -9.17 -16.07 7.28
N LEU A 502 -9.99 -15.88 6.24
CA LEU A 502 -9.56 -15.33 4.95
C LEU A 502 -8.43 -16.11 4.28
N ALA A 503 -8.30 -17.41 4.59
CA ALA A 503 -7.24 -18.26 4.05
C ALA A 503 -7.22 -18.20 2.51
N GLU A 504 -6.06 -17.85 1.96
CA GLU A 504 -5.85 -17.68 0.53
C GLU A 504 -5.63 -19.03 -0.14
N VAL A 505 -6.44 -19.34 -1.15
CA VAL A 505 -6.27 -20.56 -1.97
C VAL A 505 -5.17 -20.31 -3.00
N GLY A 506 -5.38 -19.33 -3.87
CA GLY A 506 -4.47 -19.03 -4.96
C GLY A 506 -4.99 -17.98 -5.93
N LEU A 507 -4.11 -17.51 -6.83
CA LEU A 507 -4.49 -16.60 -7.91
C LEU A 507 -5.02 -17.37 -9.10
N LEU A 508 -6.09 -16.85 -9.68
CA LEU A 508 -6.67 -17.32 -10.93
C LEU A 508 -6.04 -16.62 -12.12
N ASN A 509 -5.74 -17.40 -13.15
CA ASN A 509 -5.38 -16.91 -14.47
C ASN A 509 -6.13 -17.71 -15.54
N THR A 510 -6.28 -17.13 -16.72
CA THR A 510 -7.05 -17.70 -17.83
C THR A 510 -6.20 -17.74 -19.10
N THR A 511 -6.22 -18.88 -19.80
CA THR A 511 -5.68 -18.98 -21.16
C THR A 511 -6.82 -18.79 -22.14
N ASP A 512 -6.73 -17.74 -22.93
CA ASP A 512 -7.75 -17.37 -23.92
C ASP A 512 -7.12 -17.22 -25.32
N PRO A 513 -7.74 -17.79 -26.38
CA PRO A 513 -7.32 -17.54 -27.75
C PRO A 513 -7.39 -16.06 -28.17
N ASP A 514 -8.25 -15.26 -27.52
CA ASP A 514 -8.45 -13.85 -27.84
C ASP A 514 -7.48 -12.97 -27.02
N ALA A 515 -6.35 -12.66 -27.64
CA ALA A 515 -5.26 -11.95 -26.97
C ALA A 515 -5.67 -10.55 -26.48
N GLY A 516 -5.58 -10.34 -25.17
CA GLY A 516 -5.93 -9.06 -24.52
C GLY A 516 -7.34 -9.02 -23.93
N ASP A 517 -8.09 -10.12 -24.00
CA ASP A 517 -9.39 -10.25 -23.33
C ASP A 517 -9.26 -10.22 -21.81
N VAL A 518 -10.31 -9.68 -21.19
CA VAL A 518 -10.43 -9.59 -19.73
C VAL A 518 -11.50 -10.57 -19.28
N HIS A 519 -11.22 -11.30 -18.20
CA HIS A 519 -12.09 -12.33 -17.67
C HIS A 519 -12.63 -11.96 -16.31
N THR A 520 -13.86 -12.39 -16.04
CA THR A 520 -14.44 -12.43 -14.70
C THR A 520 -14.46 -13.86 -14.20
N TYR A 521 -14.41 -14.03 -12.89
CA TYR A 521 -14.39 -15.35 -12.28
C TYR A 521 -15.57 -15.52 -11.32
N THR A 522 -16.11 -16.74 -11.27
CA THR A 522 -17.03 -17.18 -10.22
C THR A 522 -16.56 -18.51 -9.64
N VAL A 523 -16.92 -18.78 -8.38
CA VAL A 523 -16.65 -20.04 -7.69
C VAL A 523 -17.97 -20.58 -7.15
N ASP A 524 -18.15 -21.90 -7.18
CA ASP A 524 -19.40 -22.58 -6.82
C ASP A 524 -19.59 -22.84 -5.31
N ASP A 525 -18.59 -22.52 -4.48
CA ASP A 525 -18.62 -22.70 -3.03
C ASP A 525 -18.74 -21.35 -2.30
N GLU A 526 -19.86 -21.15 -1.59
CA GLU A 526 -20.21 -19.88 -0.92
C GLU A 526 -19.25 -19.49 0.23
N ARG A 527 -18.46 -20.44 0.73
CA ARG A 527 -17.42 -20.16 1.74
C ARG A 527 -16.25 -19.41 1.14
N PHE A 528 -16.10 -19.44 -0.19
CA PHE A 528 -15.02 -18.81 -0.92
C PHE A 528 -15.50 -17.56 -1.64
N GLU A 529 -14.56 -16.66 -1.88
CA GLU A 529 -14.75 -15.47 -2.69
C GLU A 529 -13.53 -15.26 -3.57
N ILE A 530 -13.77 -14.68 -4.74
CA ILE A 530 -12.70 -14.15 -5.58
C ILE A 530 -12.62 -12.67 -5.27
N VAL A 531 -11.49 -12.27 -4.72
CA VAL A 531 -11.22 -10.89 -4.37
C VAL A 531 -10.26 -10.28 -5.38
N TYR A 532 -9.86 -9.06 -5.08
CA TYR A 532 -8.88 -8.29 -5.79
C TYR A 532 -7.68 -9.14 -6.28
N ASP A 533 -7.18 -8.85 -7.48
CA ASP A 533 -6.14 -9.61 -8.19
C ASP A 533 -6.51 -11.04 -8.64
N ASN A 534 -7.80 -11.35 -8.74
CA ASN A 534 -8.30 -12.70 -9.04
C ASN A 534 -7.85 -13.73 -7.99
N LEU A 535 -7.65 -13.28 -6.74
CA LEU A 535 -7.30 -14.13 -5.62
C LEU A 535 -8.54 -14.86 -5.11
N LEU A 536 -8.55 -16.19 -5.22
CA LEU A 536 -9.52 -17.04 -4.58
C LEU A 536 -9.12 -17.25 -3.11
N ARG A 537 -10.00 -16.95 -2.16
CA ARG A 537 -9.78 -17.12 -0.72
C ARG A 537 -11.07 -17.46 0.02
N LEU A 538 -10.97 -17.79 1.31
CA LEU A 538 -12.15 -17.86 2.18
C LEU A 538 -12.77 -16.48 2.42
N LYS A 539 -14.09 -16.46 2.51
CA LYS A 539 -14.92 -15.26 2.66
C LYS A 539 -15.15 -14.91 4.12
N GLY A 540 -14.79 -13.70 4.53
CA GLY A 540 -15.07 -13.19 5.89
C GLY A 540 -14.57 -14.10 7.00
N ASP A 541 -15.42 -14.38 7.98
CA ASP A 541 -15.09 -15.18 9.18
C ASP A 541 -15.13 -16.71 8.91
N ASN A 542 -15.24 -17.14 7.65
CA ASN A 542 -15.16 -18.57 7.32
C ASN A 542 -13.73 -19.09 7.54
N TYR A 543 -13.63 -20.29 8.08
CA TYR A 543 -12.40 -21.06 8.23
C TYR A 543 -12.71 -22.55 8.04
N ILE A 544 -11.68 -23.35 7.74
CA ILE A 544 -11.80 -24.80 7.66
C ILE A 544 -11.11 -25.41 8.89
N PRO A 545 -11.84 -26.09 9.79
CA PRO A 545 -11.23 -26.69 10.98
C PRO A 545 -10.20 -27.76 10.62
N PHE A 546 -9.07 -27.83 11.34
CA PHE A 546 -8.08 -28.88 11.09
C PHE A 546 -8.68 -30.28 11.24
N GLY A 547 -8.45 -31.14 10.24
CA GLY A 547 -8.93 -32.52 10.23
C GLY A 547 -10.42 -32.70 9.90
N SER A 548 -11.16 -31.61 9.61
CA SER A 548 -12.56 -31.70 9.19
C SER A 548 -12.72 -32.31 7.79
N VAL A 549 -11.84 -31.93 6.87
CA VAL A 549 -11.71 -32.47 5.52
C VAL A 549 -10.23 -32.45 5.12
N ALA A 550 -9.82 -33.36 4.23
CA ALA A 550 -8.46 -33.35 3.67
C ALA A 550 -8.35 -32.43 2.44
N ASN A 551 -9.40 -32.41 1.61
CA ASN A 551 -9.44 -31.65 0.35
C ASN A 551 -10.81 -30.99 0.16
N ILE A 552 -10.85 -29.88 -0.56
CA ILE A 552 -12.06 -29.18 -1.02
C ILE A 552 -12.01 -29.14 -2.55
N THR A 553 -13.12 -29.43 -3.23
CA THR A 553 -13.21 -29.26 -4.69
C THR A 553 -13.94 -27.97 -4.98
N LEU A 554 -13.34 -27.08 -5.78
CA LEU A 554 -13.90 -25.80 -6.20
C LEU A 554 -14.04 -25.80 -7.72
N ASN A 555 -15.24 -25.60 -8.24
CA ASN A 555 -15.45 -25.33 -9.66
C ASN A 555 -15.37 -23.82 -9.87
N VAL A 556 -14.33 -23.40 -10.58
CA VAL A 556 -14.14 -21.99 -10.94
C VAL A 556 -14.51 -21.81 -12.41
N THR A 557 -15.32 -20.79 -12.69
CA THR A 557 -15.72 -20.42 -14.06
C THR A 557 -15.07 -19.10 -14.42
N ALA A 558 -14.27 -19.09 -15.49
CA ALA A 558 -13.81 -17.88 -16.15
C ALA A 558 -14.79 -17.53 -17.27
N THR A 559 -15.22 -16.28 -17.32
CA THR A 559 -16.13 -15.75 -18.35
C THR A 559 -15.46 -14.54 -18.98
N ASP A 560 -15.26 -14.59 -20.29
CA ASP A 560 -14.76 -13.44 -21.04
C ASP A 560 -15.80 -12.31 -21.05
N VAL A 561 -15.37 -11.16 -21.56
CA VAL A 561 -16.14 -9.93 -21.57
C VAL A 561 -17.38 -10.00 -22.51
N LEU A 562 -17.40 -10.94 -23.47
CA LEU A 562 -18.51 -11.20 -24.37
C LEU A 562 -19.42 -12.35 -23.91
N GLY A 563 -19.12 -12.95 -22.75
CA GLY A 563 -19.93 -13.94 -22.06
C GLY A 563 -19.62 -15.39 -22.41
N ALA A 564 -18.62 -15.69 -23.25
CA ALA A 564 -18.21 -17.08 -23.41
C ALA A 564 -17.36 -17.48 -22.19
N SER A 565 -17.51 -18.74 -21.78
CA SER A 565 -17.01 -19.18 -20.48
C SER A 565 -16.47 -20.59 -20.51
N TYR A 566 -15.60 -20.86 -19.54
CA TYR A 566 -14.99 -22.15 -19.29
C TYR A 566 -15.00 -22.41 -17.79
N THR A 567 -15.30 -23.64 -17.38
CA THR A 567 -15.31 -24.04 -15.98
C THR A 567 -14.29 -25.14 -15.76
N LYS A 568 -13.46 -25.00 -14.72
CA LYS A 568 -12.48 -26.00 -14.32
C LYS A 568 -12.61 -26.31 -12.84
N ALA A 569 -12.57 -27.60 -12.52
CA ALA A 569 -12.53 -28.09 -11.15
C ALA A 569 -11.10 -28.06 -10.62
N PHE A 570 -10.93 -27.53 -9.41
CA PHE A 570 -9.68 -27.50 -8.68
C PHE A 570 -9.83 -28.24 -7.35
N THR A 571 -8.87 -29.10 -7.02
CA THR A 571 -8.80 -29.75 -5.71
C THR A 571 -7.83 -28.99 -4.82
N VAL A 572 -8.36 -28.34 -3.79
CA VAL A 572 -7.62 -27.55 -2.81
C VAL A 572 -7.34 -28.41 -1.58
N GLU A 573 -6.06 -28.54 -1.22
CA GLU A 573 -5.66 -29.26 -0.02
C GLU A 573 -5.88 -28.43 1.25
N VAL A 574 -6.35 -29.07 2.32
CA VAL A 574 -6.47 -28.47 3.65
C VAL A 574 -5.32 -28.96 4.52
N THR A 575 -4.35 -28.08 4.75
CA THR A 575 -3.10 -28.41 5.43
C THR A 575 -3.15 -28.03 6.92
N ARG A 576 -2.19 -28.56 7.70
CA ARG A 576 -2.07 -28.27 9.14
C ARG A 576 -1.96 -26.76 9.40
N PRO A 577 -2.56 -26.21 10.48
CA PRO A 577 -2.49 -24.79 10.78
C PRO A 577 -1.05 -24.28 10.83
N LYS A 578 -0.84 -23.06 10.34
CA LYS A 578 0.42 -22.33 10.44
C LYS A 578 0.20 -21.09 11.29
N ASN A 579 1.04 -20.88 12.31
CA ASN A 579 1.02 -19.65 13.08
C ASN A 579 1.57 -18.48 12.24
N GLN A 580 0.76 -17.43 12.10
CA GLN A 580 1.05 -16.20 11.39
C GLN A 580 1.20 -15.05 12.40
N PRO A 581 2.04 -14.05 12.12
CA PRO A 581 2.11 -12.90 13.00
C PRO A 581 0.80 -12.12 13.00
N PRO A 582 0.49 -11.37 14.07
CA PRO A 582 -0.62 -10.45 14.06
C PRO A 582 -0.52 -9.45 12.91
N LYS A 583 -1.66 -9.02 12.36
CA LYS A 583 -1.69 -8.11 11.20
C LYS A 583 -1.96 -6.65 11.54
N LYS A 584 -2.58 -6.39 12.69
CA LYS A 584 -2.95 -5.02 13.10
C LYS A 584 -3.20 -4.93 14.59
N ILE A 585 -2.90 -3.79 15.19
CA ILE A 585 -3.33 -3.42 16.53
C ILE A 585 -4.19 -2.17 16.42
N THR A 586 -5.30 -2.11 17.13
CA THR A 586 -6.11 -0.91 17.30
C THR A 586 -6.33 -0.62 18.77
N ILE A 587 -6.58 0.65 19.10
CA ILE A 587 -6.98 1.09 20.43
C ILE A 587 -8.31 1.83 20.30
N ASP A 588 -9.27 1.54 21.17
CA ASP A 588 -10.61 2.14 21.13
C ASP A 588 -10.65 3.60 21.61
N ASN A 589 -9.66 4.01 22.41
CA ASN A 589 -9.48 5.38 22.89
C ASN A 589 -7.99 5.68 23.02
N ASN A 590 -7.58 6.88 22.58
CA ASN A 590 -6.20 7.35 22.63
C ASN A 590 -6.03 8.58 23.55
N ILE A 591 -7.02 8.89 24.40
CA ILE A 591 -6.96 10.01 25.34
C ILE A 591 -6.50 9.53 26.72
N LEU A 592 -5.48 10.19 27.27
CA LEU A 592 -4.96 9.97 28.63
C LEU A 592 -5.25 11.19 29.51
N THR A 593 -5.97 11.00 30.61
CA THR A 593 -6.23 12.09 31.56
C THR A 593 -5.04 12.30 32.50
N ALA A 594 -4.43 13.48 32.44
CA ALA A 594 -3.32 13.89 33.30
C ALA A 594 -3.71 13.98 34.79
N GLY A 595 -2.72 13.82 35.68
CA GLY A 595 -2.88 13.94 37.13
C GLY A 595 -3.61 12.79 37.81
N ARG A 596 -3.91 11.69 37.10
CA ARG A 596 -4.52 10.47 37.63
C ARG A 596 -3.51 9.32 37.66
N PRO A 597 -3.03 8.88 38.84
CA PRO A 597 -2.15 7.73 38.95
C PRO A 597 -2.81 6.45 38.42
N GLY A 598 -2.13 5.71 37.55
CA GLY A 598 -2.60 4.43 37.01
C GLY A 598 -3.75 4.53 35.98
N GLU A 599 -3.98 5.72 35.41
CA GLU A 599 -5.10 5.98 34.48
C GLU A 599 -5.11 5.01 33.29
N ILE A 600 -6.30 4.51 32.96
CA ILE A 600 -6.55 3.66 31.79
C ILE A 600 -6.78 4.54 30.57
N VAL A 601 -6.10 4.21 29.47
CA VAL A 601 -6.22 4.91 28.19
C VAL A 601 -7.34 4.28 27.35
N GLY A 602 -7.18 3.01 26.98
CA GLY A 602 -8.10 2.31 26.09
C GLY A 602 -7.80 0.82 25.98
N LYS A 603 -8.74 0.06 25.43
CA LYS A 603 -8.59 -1.37 25.14
C LYS A 603 -7.91 -1.57 23.80
N LEU A 604 -6.85 -2.38 23.79
CA LEU A 604 -6.18 -2.85 22.60
C LEU A 604 -6.95 -4.05 22.02
N THR A 605 -7.10 -4.05 20.70
CA THR A 605 -7.59 -5.19 19.93
C THR A 605 -6.57 -5.53 18.86
N THR A 606 -6.34 -6.82 18.66
CA THR A 606 -5.38 -7.33 17.68
C THR A 606 -6.13 -8.11 16.62
N LEU A 607 -5.88 -7.79 15.35
CA LEU A 607 -6.32 -8.61 14.23
C LEU A 607 -5.26 -9.69 13.99
N ASP A 608 -5.67 -10.93 14.22
CA ASP A 608 -4.89 -12.12 13.92
C ASP A 608 -5.74 -13.05 13.05
N LEU A 609 -5.13 -13.65 12.04
CA LEU A 609 -5.85 -14.56 11.15
C LEU A 609 -5.95 -15.97 11.73
N ASN A 610 -5.14 -16.32 12.73
CA ASN A 610 -5.22 -17.61 13.38
C ASN A 610 -6.43 -17.69 14.31
N VAL A 611 -7.30 -18.67 14.05
CA VAL A 611 -8.53 -18.87 14.82
C VAL A 611 -8.16 -19.30 16.24
N GLY A 612 -8.59 -18.50 17.22
CA GLY A 612 -8.41 -18.80 18.65
C GLY A 612 -7.03 -18.46 19.22
N ASP A 613 -6.18 -17.74 18.48
CA ASP A 613 -4.87 -17.29 18.97
C ASP A 613 -4.99 -16.27 20.12
N THR A 614 -3.97 -16.21 20.96
CA THR A 614 -3.88 -15.33 22.13
C THR A 614 -2.71 -14.36 21.99
N HIS A 615 -2.90 -13.12 22.46
CA HIS A 615 -1.90 -12.06 22.33
C HIS A 615 -1.41 -11.53 23.67
N THR A 616 -0.12 -11.25 23.74
CA THR A 616 0.50 -10.43 24.79
C THR A 616 1.01 -9.12 24.19
N TYR A 617 1.22 -8.09 25.02
CA TYR A 617 1.61 -6.77 24.54
C TYR A 617 2.86 -6.23 25.25
N ASN A 618 3.79 -5.68 24.45
CA ASN A 618 4.92 -4.88 24.90
C ASN A 618 4.70 -3.41 24.53
N VAL A 619 5.14 -2.50 25.40
CA VAL A 619 5.00 -1.05 25.21
C VAL A 619 6.36 -0.38 25.31
N SER A 620 6.66 0.55 24.40
CA SER A 620 7.97 1.20 24.33
C SER A 620 8.27 2.19 25.46
N ASP A 621 7.25 2.69 26.15
CA ASP A 621 7.39 3.63 27.25
C ASP A 621 7.20 2.90 28.60
N SER A 622 8.21 3.00 29.46
CA SER A 622 8.28 2.27 30.73
C SER A 622 7.21 2.68 31.75
N ARG A 623 6.55 3.83 31.54
CA ARG A 623 5.43 4.31 32.38
C ARG A 623 4.13 3.55 32.12
N PHE A 624 4.02 2.86 31.00
CA PHE A 624 2.81 2.17 30.57
C PHE A 624 2.92 0.67 30.76
N GLU A 625 1.76 0.04 30.87
CA GLU A 625 1.56 -1.40 30.87
C GLU A 625 0.24 -1.75 30.19
N VAL A 626 0.09 -3.01 29.79
CA VAL A 626 -1.19 -3.55 29.32
C VAL A 626 -1.64 -4.61 30.32
N ASN A 627 -2.85 -4.46 30.84
CA ASN A 627 -3.38 -5.40 31.83
C ASN A 627 -3.92 -6.69 31.18
N SER A 628 -4.37 -7.64 32.01
CA SER A 628 -4.90 -8.93 31.56
C SER A 628 -6.17 -8.85 30.70
N GLU A 629 -6.85 -7.70 30.66
CA GLU A 629 -8.02 -7.46 29.81
C GLU A 629 -7.64 -6.81 28.46
N GLY A 630 -6.35 -6.59 28.21
CA GLY A 630 -5.84 -5.91 27.03
C GLY A 630 -5.95 -4.38 27.09
N LYS A 631 -6.16 -3.78 28.27
CA LYS A 631 -6.25 -2.32 28.41
C LYS A 631 -4.88 -1.70 28.64
N LEU A 632 -4.51 -0.74 27.78
CA LEU A 632 -3.35 0.12 27.95
C LEU A 632 -3.61 1.11 29.09
N LYS A 633 -2.71 1.17 30.06
CA LYS A 633 -2.78 2.08 31.21
C LYS A 633 -1.41 2.57 31.64
N LEU A 634 -1.39 3.65 32.42
CA LEU A 634 -0.22 3.99 33.24
C LEU A 634 -0.04 2.94 34.33
N LYS A 635 1.20 2.67 34.70
CA LYS A 635 1.53 1.85 35.87
C LYS A 635 1.00 2.49 37.14
N ASP A 636 0.73 1.66 38.15
CA ASP A 636 0.21 2.14 39.43
C ASP A 636 1.14 3.18 40.06
N GLY A 637 0.55 4.29 40.53
CA GLY A 637 1.30 5.42 41.09
C GLY A 637 1.89 6.38 40.04
N VAL A 638 1.92 6.02 38.76
CA VAL A 638 2.44 6.88 37.68
C VAL A 638 1.33 7.77 37.15
N SER A 639 1.60 9.08 37.05
CA SER A 639 0.73 10.07 36.42
C SER A 639 1.54 10.95 35.49
N VAL A 640 0.87 11.66 34.57
CA VAL A 640 1.49 12.58 33.61
C VAL A 640 0.96 14.00 33.81
N ASP A 641 1.69 15.00 33.31
CA ASP A 641 1.33 16.40 33.35
C ASP A 641 1.10 16.92 31.92
N ALA A 642 -0.14 17.32 31.63
CA ALA A 642 -0.55 17.82 30.31
C ALA A 642 0.19 19.11 29.90
N SER A 643 0.74 19.88 30.85
CA SER A 643 1.48 21.11 30.56
C SER A 643 2.92 20.86 30.10
N LEU A 644 3.51 19.72 30.46
CA LEU A 644 4.86 19.32 30.09
C LEU A 644 4.85 18.40 28.87
N GLU A 645 3.84 17.54 28.75
CA GLU A 645 3.73 16.52 27.72
C GLU A 645 2.29 16.42 27.24
N PRO A 646 1.87 17.24 26.25
CA PRO A 646 0.51 17.25 25.73
C PRO A 646 0.19 16.02 24.86
N SER A 647 1.20 15.26 24.44
CA SER A 647 1.04 14.04 23.64
C SER A 647 2.17 13.05 23.89
N ILE A 648 1.86 11.75 23.87
CA ILE A 648 2.83 10.66 24.11
C ILE A 648 2.83 9.73 22.90
N SER A 649 3.98 9.55 22.26
CA SER A 649 4.12 8.58 21.19
C SER A 649 4.54 7.22 21.76
N LEU A 650 3.77 6.17 21.48
CA LEU A 650 3.99 4.82 21.98
C LEU A 650 4.08 3.84 20.81
N ASN A 651 5.12 3.01 20.78
CA ASN A 651 5.11 1.80 19.98
C ASN A 651 4.55 0.67 20.84
N VAL A 652 3.46 0.07 20.40
CA VAL A 652 2.84 -1.08 21.04
C VAL A 652 3.07 -2.29 20.15
N GLN A 653 3.64 -3.35 20.72
CA GLN A 653 3.93 -4.59 20.02
C GLN A 653 3.02 -5.69 20.56
N ALA A 654 2.20 -6.29 19.69
CA ALA A 654 1.44 -7.50 19.99
C ALA A 654 2.29 -8.72 19.62
N ILE A 655 2.30 -9.72 20.50
CA ILE A 655 3.02 -10.98 20.34
C ILE A 655 2.03 -12.12 20.48
N ASP A 656 1.95 -12.98 19.47
CA ASP A 656 1.05 -14.12 19.41
C ASP A 656 1.57 -15.34 20.23
N SER A 657 0.79 -16.43 20.28
CA SER A 657 1.18 -17.65 20.99
C SER A 657 2.38 -18.38 20.36
N GLY A 658 2.68 -18.09 19.09
CA GLY A 658 3.87 -18.55 18.36
C GLY A 658 5.09 -17.64 18.48
N ALA A 659 5.06 -16.65 19.38
CA ALA A 659 6.10 -15.65 19.61
C ALA A 659 6.45 -14.77 18.40
N ARG A 660 5.55 -14.63 17.43
CA ARG A 660 5.68 -13.70 16.30
C ARG A 660 5.02 -12.37 16.67
N ALA A 661 5.51 -11.27 16.12
CA ALA A 661 5.18 -9.94 16.62
C ALA A 661 4.82 -8.95 15.50
N TYR A 662 3.92 -8.02 15.83
CA TYR A 662 3.59 -6.85 15.03
C TYR A 662 3.62 -5.60 15.91
N THR A 663 4.14 -4.49 15.39
CA THR A 663 4.30 -3.24 16.14
C THR A 663 3.54 -2.10 15.46
N GLU A 664 2.68 -1.43 16.22
CA GLU A 664 1.91 -0.28 15.77
C GLU A 664 2.29 0.96 16.60
N LYS A 665 2.37 2.12 15.94
CA LYS A 665 2.67 3.38 16.60
C LYS A 665 1.37 4.14 16.90
N PHE A 666 1.11 4.37 18.19
CA PHE A 666 0.00 5.20 18.66
C PHE A 666 0.51 6.54 19.18
N THR A 667 -0.28 7.60 18.98
CA THR A 667 -0.07 8.89 19.65
C THR A 667 -1.21 9.12 20.63
N LEU A 668 -0.90 9.11 21.91
CA LEU A 668 -1.85 9.42 22.98
C LEU A 668 -1.96 10.93 23.16
N GLN A 669 -3.18 11.44 23.30
CA GLN A 669 -3.45 12.84 23.61
C GLN A 669 -3.61 13.01 25.12
N VAL A 670 -2.79 13.85 25.75
CA VAL A 670 -2.82 14.07 27.20
C VAL A 670 -3.70 15.26 27.51
N GLN A 671 -4.80 15.04 28.24
CA GLN A 671 -5.76 16.07 28.61
C GLN A 671 -5.65 16.43 30.09
N ALA A 672 -5.80 17.72 30.43
CA ALA A 672 -5.74 18.17 31.81
C ALA A 672 -6.90 17.58 32.66
N GLY A 673 -6.58 16.77 33.66
CA GLY A 673 -7.53 16.27 34.65
C GLY A 673 -7.80 17.27 35.78
N SER A 674 -8.97 17.16 36.43
CA SER A 674 -9.24 17.85 37.69
C SER A 674 -8.59 17.08 38.86
N ALA A 675 -7.71 17.74 39.62
CA ALA A 675 -6.92 17.12 40.69
C ALA A 675 -7.74 16.97 41.98
N GLY A 676 -8.06 15.73 42.36
CA GLY A 676 -8.68 15.36 43.64
C GLY A 676 -10.03 14.62 43.51
N ALA A 677 -10.40 13.86 44.55
CA ALA A 677 -11.57 12.98 44.55
C ALA A 677 -12.90 13.76 44.50
N GLY A 678 -13.84 13.30 43.66
CA GLY A 678 -15.20 13.85 43.57
C GLY A 678 -15.35 15.15 42.75
N ASN A 679 -14.32 15.57 42.01
CA ASN A 679 -14.42 16.76 41.15
C ASN A 679 -15.14 16.45 39.83
N THR A 680 -16.01 17.36 39.37
CA THR A 680 -16.65 17.33 38.05
C THR A 680 -16.36 18.63 37.28
N GLY A 681 -16.06 18.55 35.98
CA GLY A 681 -15.60 19.69 35.16
C GLY A 681 -14.07 19.84 35.10
N THR A 682 -13.55 20.98 34.62
CA THR A 682 -12.14 21.14 34.19
C THR A 682 -11.29 22.01 35.13
N GLY A 683 -10.07 21.59 35.45
CA GLY A 683 -9.09 22.43 36.15
C GLY A 683 -9.41 22.71 37.62
N ASN A 684 -10.19 21.85 38.28
CA ASN A 684 -10.45 21.96 39.72
C ASN A 684 -9.30 21.37 40.54
N ALA A 685 -8.96 21.98 41.67
CA ALA A 685 -7.96 21.54 42.63
C ALA A 685 -8.59 21.38 44.03
N GLY A 686 -8.47 20.20 44.63
CA GLY A 686 -9.08 19.85 45.93
C GLY A 686 -10.22 18.83 45.78
N ALA A 687 -11.15 18.74 46.73
CA ALA A 687 -12.17 17.67 46.76
C ALA A 687 -13.59 18.18 46.49
N GLY A 688 -14.39 17.41 45.72
CA GLY A 688 -15.83 17.64 45.57
C GLY A 688 -16.25 18.91 44.80
N ASN A 689 -15.38 19.48 43.97
CA ASN A 689 -15.69 20.70 43.22
C ASN A 689 -16.42 20.40 41.90
N THR A 690 -17.42 21.20 41.55
CA THR A 690 -18.21 21.10 40.30
C THR A 690 -18.04 22.35 39.46
N GLY A 691 -17.69 22.23 38.18
CA GLY A 691 -17.48 23.34 37.24
C GLY A 691 -16.01 23.53 36.88
N ALA A 692 -15.53 24.78 36.74
CA ALA A 692 -14.21 25.05 36.17
C ALA A 692 -13.29 25.89 37.07
N GLY A 693 -12.03 25.49 37.22
CA GLY A 693 -10.99 26.33 37.84
C GLY A 693 -11.18 26.60 39.34
N ASN A 694 -11.88 25.74 40.08
CA ASN A 694 -12.09 25.93 41.52
C ASN A 694 -10.94 25.36 42.35
N THR A 695 -10.53 26.05 43.42
CA THR A 695 -9.48 25.63 44.35
C THR A 695 -10.03 25.52 45.77
N GLY A 696 -9.99 24.33 46.36
CA GLY A 696 -10.48 24.04 47.72
C GLY A 696 -11.53 22.92 47.74
N ALA A 697 -12.51 22.97 48.63
CA ALA A 697 -13.46 21.87 48.84
C ALA A 697 -14.92 22.24 48.57
N GLY A 698 -15.64 21.43 47.80
CA GLY A 698 -17.09 21.55 47.65
C GLY A 698 -17.60 22.79 46.92
N ASN A 699 -16.78 23.42 46.06
CA ASN A 699 -17.19 24.61 45.31
C ASN A 699 -17.99 24.23 44.06
N ALA A 700 -18.99 25.03 43.70
CA ALA A 700 -19.81 24.87 42.50
C ALA A 700 -19.73 26.13 41.61
N GLY A 701 -19.45 25.97 40.31
CA GLY A 701 -19.33 27.06 39.34
C GLY A 701 -17.88 27.29 38.89
N GLY A 702 -17.45 28.56 38.78
CA GLY A 702 -16.19 28.92 38.12
C GLY A 702 -15.22 29.72 38.99
N GLY A 703 -13.95 29.32 39.08
CA GLY A 703 -12.88 30.18 39.63
C GLY A 703 -12.97 30.48 41.13
N ASN A 704 -13.66 29.66 41.93
CA ASN A 704 -13.81 29.90 43.36
C ASN A 704 -12.58 29.40 44.15
N ILE A 705 -12.18 30.12 45.20
CA ILE A 705 -11.07 29.78 46.10
C ILE A 705 -11.60 29.65 47.53
N GLY A 706 -11.42 28.48 48.15
CA GLY A 706 -11.86 28.17 49.52
C GLY A 706 -12.91 27.05 49.57
N ALA A 707 -13.88 27.12 50.48
CA ALA A 707 -14.77 26.00 50.77
C ALA A 707 -16.26 26.33 50.56
N GLY A 708 -17.00 25.47 49.86
CA GLY A 708 -18.46 25.53 49.76
C GLY A 708 -19.01 26.76 49.03
N ASN A 709 -18.24 27.39 48.14
CA ASN A 709 -18.71 28.55 47.39
C ASN A 709 -19.51 28.13 46.16
N ALA A 710 -20.58 28.86 45.85
CA ALA A 710 -21.44 28.64 44.67
C ALA A 710 -21.46 29.87 43.77
N GLY A 711 -21.21 29.71 42.47
CA GLY A 711 -21.15 30.79 41.48
C GLY A 711 -19.74 31.05 40.95
N GLY A 712 -19.34 32.32 40.81
CA GLY A 712 -18.12 32.70 40.06
C GLY A 712 -17.13 33.57 40.84
N GLY A 713 -15.86 33.17 40.94
CA GLY A 713 -14.77 34.04 41.42
C GLY A 713 -14.85 34.42 42.90
N ASN A 714 -15.49 33.61 43.75
CA ASN A 714 -15.58 33.89 45.18
C ASN A 714 -14.31 33.43 45.92
N THR A 715 -13.89 34.16 46.95
CA THR A 715 -12.75 33.80 47.83
C THR A 715 -13.22 33.70 49.28
N GLY A 716 -12.99 32.56 49.94
CA GLY A 716 -13.39 32.31 51.33
C GLY A 716 -14.36 31.13 51.46
N ALA A 717 -15.34 31.21 52.36
CA ALA A 717 -16.19 30.08 52.69
C ALA A 717 -17.70 30.37 52.57
N GLY A 718 -18.44 29.46 51.93
CA GLY A 718 -19.90 29.50 51.88
C GLY A 718 -20.50 30.70 51.13
N ASN A 719 -19.76 31.32 50.21
CA ASN A 719 -20.27 32.46 49.45
C ASN A 719 -21.10 32.01 48.25
N ALA A 720 -22.22 32.68 47.98
CA ALA A 720 -23.11 32.42 46.85
C ALA A 720 -23.18 33.63 45.91
N GLY A 721 -22.98 33.44 44.61
CA GLY A 721 -23.00 34.50 43.60
C GLY A 721 -21.61 34.77 43.02
N ALA A 722 -21.25 36.04 42.79
CA ALA A 722 -20.05 36.39 42.02
C ALA A 722 -19.09 37.36 42.74
N GLY A 723 -17.80 37.03 42.80
CA GLY A 723 -16.76 37.95 43.25
C GLY A 723 -16.80 38.34 44.72
N ASN A 724 -17.42 37.53 45.59
CA ASN A 724 -17.46 37.82 47.03
C ASN A 724 -16.15 37.37 47.73
N ALA A 725 -15.72 38.12 48.74
CA ALA A 725 -14.56 37.81 49.57
C ALA A 725 -14.94 37.74 51.06
N GLY A 726 -14.73 36.58 51.70
CA GLY A 726 -15.01 36.37 53.13
C GLY A 726 -15.94 35.18 53.37
N VAL A 727 -16.88 35.29 54.32
CA VAL A 727 -17.67 34.13 54.78
C VAL A 727 -19.17 34.37 54.64
N GLY A 728 -19.89 33.46 53.97
CA GLY A 728 -21.35 33.44 53.94
C GLY A 728 -22.01 34.61 53.22
N ASN A 729 -21.31 35.27 52.28
CA ASN A 729 -21.89 36.38 51.52
C ASN A 729 -22.74 35.86 50.35
N ALA A 730 -23.87 36.52 50.07
CA ALA A 730 -24.77 36.21 48.97
C ALA A 730 -24.90 37.41 48.02
N GLY A 731 -24.79 37.18 46.70
CA GLY A 731 -24.89 38.22 45.67
C GLY A 731 -23.53 38.53 45.00
N GLY A 732 -23.21 39.80 44.78
CA GLY A 732 -22.07 40.20 43.94
C GLY A 732 -21.09 41.14 44.64
N GLY A 733 -19.79 40.83 44.65
CA GLY A 733 -18.73 41.78 45.03
C GLY A 733 -18.70 42.20 46.51
N ASN A 734 -19.27 41.41 47.42
CA ASN A 734 -19.27 41.74 48.85
C ASN A 734 -17.94 41.34 49.52
N ILE A 735 -17.47 42.14 50.48
CA ILE A 735 -16.27 41.89 51.28
C ILE A 735 -16.64 41.84 52.77
N GLY A 736 -16.36 40.73 53.45
CA GLY A 736 -16.63 40.55 54.89
C GLY A 736 -17.51 39.33 55.17
N ALA A 737 -18.43 39.42 56.12
CA ALA A 737 -19.19 38.26 56.58
C ALA A 737 -20.71 38.46 56.53
N GLY A 738 -21.44 37.49 55.94
CA GLY A 738 -22.90 37.46 55.96
C GLY A 738 -23.60 38.58 55.21
N ASN A 739 -22.94 39.25 54.26
CA ASN A 739 -23.56 40.32 53.48
C ASN A 739 -24.42 39.74 52.35
N ALA A 740 -25.60 40.31 52.11
CA ALA A 740 -26.52 39.93 51.05
C ALA A 740 -26.74 41.11 50.07
N GLY A 741 -26.60 40.88 48.76
CA GLY A 741 -26.75 41.91 47.72
C GLY A 741 -25.42 42.26 47.02
N GLY A 742 -25.17 43.53 46.73
CA GLY A 742 -24.09 43.95 45.81
C GLY A 742 -23.09 44.94 46.40
N GLY A 743 -21.79 44.62 46.43
CA GLY A 743 -20.73 45.59 46.72
C GLY A 743 -20.67 46.07 48.18
N ASN A 744 -21.18 45.30 49.13
CA ASN A 744 -21.16 45.68 50.55
C ASN A 744 -19.80 45.33 51.20
N THR A 745 -19.30 46.19 52.09
CA THR A 745 -18.09 45.93 52.90
C THR A 745 -18.43 45.92 54.39
N GLY A 746 -18.19 44.81 55.09
CA GLY A 746 -18.41 44.68 56.53
C GLY A 746 -19.20 43.44 56.92
N VAL A 747 -20.08 43.52 57.93
CA VAL A 747 -20.76 42.34 58.51
C VAL A 747 -22.28 42.48 58.46
N GLY A 748 -22.96 41.52 57.83
CA GLY A 748 -24.43 41.41 57.89
C GLY A 748 -25.21 42.50 57.14
N ASN A 749 -24.61 43.19 56.16
CA ASN A 749 -25.29 44.22 55.38
C ASN A 749 -26.18 43.58 54.29
N THR A 750 -27.39 44.10 54.09
CA THR A 750 -28.32 43.66 53.05
C THR A 750 -28.63 44.79 52.07
N GLY A 751 -28.47 44.59 50.76
CA GLY A 751 -28.70 45.63 49.74
C GLY A 751 -27.43 45.94 48.95
N ALA A 752 -27.21 47.20 48.55
CA ALA A 752 -26.12 47.54 47.64
C ALA A 752 -25.23 48.69 48.13
N GLY A 753 -23.91 48.48 48.14
CA GLY A 753 -22.90 49.52 48.42
C GLY A 753 -22.75 49.93 49.88
N ASN A 754 -23.26 49.15 50.83
CA ASN A 754 -23.21 49.49 52.25
C ASN A 754 -21.81 49.23 52.85
N ILE A 755 -21.32 50.15 53.69
CA ILE A 755 -20.08 49.99 54.47
C ILE A 755 -20.44 50.03 55.96
N GLY A 756 -20.03 49.02 56.74
CA GLY A 756 -20.33 48.93 58.18
C GLY A 756 -20.99 47.60 58.57
N ALA A 757 -21.82 47.61 59.60
CA ALA A 757 -22.47 46.40 60.11
C ALA A 757 -24.00 46.55 60.16
N GLY A 758 -24.72 45.55 59.65
CA GLY A 758 -26.18 45.45 59.75
C GLY A 758 -27.01 46.46 58.93
N ASN A 759 -26.40 47.14 57.96
CA ASN A 759 -27.09 48.14 57.13
C ASN A 759 -28.04 47.46 56.13
N THR A 760 -29.23 48.02 55.92
CA THR A 760 -30.20 47.53 54.92
C THR A 760 -30.53 48.59 53.86
N GLY A 761 -30.64 48.21 52.58
CA GLY A 761 -31.02 49.09 51.47
C GLY A 761 -29.90 49.39 50.46
N ILE A 762 -30.20 50.24 49.47
CA ILE A 762 -29.21 50.77 48.52
C ILE A 762 -28.57 52.00 49.15
N ALA A 763 -27.24 52.04 49.21
CA ALA A 763 -26.51 53.23 49.63
C ALA A 763 -26.80 54.38 48.65
N THR A 764 -27.68 55.30 49.04
CA THR A 764 -27.88 56.57 48.32
C THR A 764 -26.85 57.58 48.83
N PRO A 765 -26.13 58.30 47.94
CA PRO A 765 -25.32 59.41 48.39
C PRO A 765 -26.22 60.53 48.93
N SER A 766 -25.79 61.13 50.05
CA SER A 766 -26.18 62.45 50.57
C SER A 766 -27.43 62.59 51.46
N GLY A 767 -27.33 63.52 52.41
CA GLY A 767 -28.20 63.65 53.58
C GLY A 767 -29.57 64.30 53.39
N ALA A 768 -30.27 64.30 54.54
CA ALA A 768 -31.42 65.11 54.95
C ALA A 768 -32.87 64.59 54.72
N ARG A 769 -33.49 64.24 55.86
CA ARG A 769 -34.84 64.59 56.39
C ARG A 769 -36.13 63.90 55.88
N GLN A 770 -36.58 62.93 56.68
CA GLN A 770 -37.86 62.78 57.44
C GLN A 770 -39.15 63.55 57.03
N SER A 771 -40.25 62.79 56.87
CA SER A 771 -41.72 63.05 57.10
C SER A 771 -42.53 62.24 56.05
N ASP A 772 -43.62 61.51 56.26
CA ASP A 772 -44.57 61.30 57.36
C ASP A 772 -45.23 59.90 57.31
N ILE A 773 -45.68 59.50 58.49
CA ILE A 773 -46.65 58.50 58.98
C ILE A 773 -47.83 58.27 57.98
N VAL A 774 -48.33 57.05 57.69
CA VAL A 774 -49.40 56.30 58.40
C VAL A 774 -49.55 54.85 57.85
N THR A 775 -49.61 53.88 58.77
CA THR A 775 -50.03 52.45 58.65
C THR A 775 -51.57 52.29 58.76
N PRO A 776 -52.19 51.08 58.67
CA PRO A 776 -51.91 49.84 57.93
C PRO A 776 -53.18 49.30 57.19
N SER A 777 -53.04 48.26 56.36
CA SER A 777 -53.79 46.98 56.48
C SER A 777 -53.89 46.20 55.16
N THR A 778 -53.48 44.94 55.28
CA THR A 778 -54.00 43.69 54.69
C THR A 778 -54.22 43.50 53.19
N SER A 779 -53.64 42.36 52.78
CA SER A 779 -54.11 41.33 51.83
C SER A 779 -53.96 41.57 50.33
N ASP A 780 -53.01 40.78 49.83
CA ASP A 780 -53.04 39.92 48.65
C ASP A 780 -52.55 40.41 47.28
N GLN A 781 -51.55 39.65 46.84
CA GLN A 781 -51.32 39.14 45.48
C GLN A 781 -50.72 40.09 44.42
N ASP A 782 -49.49 39.70 44.05
CA ASP A 782 -49.03 39.44 42.68
C ASP A 782 -48.14 40.44 41.94
N SER A 783 -46.91 39.95 41.72
CA SER A 783 -46.25 39.84 40.41
C SER A 783 -45.23 40.92 39.93
N ARG A 784 -44.01 40.40 39.71
CA ARG A 784 -43.15 40.53 38.51
C ARG A 784 -42.27 41.78 38.29
N ASN A 785 -40.97 41.49 38.46
CA ASN A 785 -39.93 41.40 37.41
C ASN A 785 -39.16 42.67 36.96
N SER A 786 -37.85 42.59 37.20
CA SER A 786 -36.75 43.38 36.62
C SER A 786 -36.49 43.06 35.15
N ARG A 787 -35.75 43.92 34.44
CA ARG A 787 -34.47 43.57 33.78
C ARG A 787 -33.83 44.73 32.99
N ARG A 788 -32.50 44.79 33.13
CA ARG A 788 -31.43 45.03 32.12
C ARG A 788 -31.46 46.33 31.30
N SER A 789 -30.35 46.91 30.87
CA SER A 789 -28.91 46.56 30.82
C SER A 789 -28.13 47.81 30.45
N GLY A 790 -26.87 47.92 30.87
CA GLY A 790 -25.94 48.95 30.39
C GLY A 790 -24.67 48.34 29.80
N ARG A 791 -24.24 48.88 28.67
CA ARG A 791 -22.97 48.64 27.95
C ARG A 791 -22.01 49.82 28.22
N SER A 792 -20.72 49.54 28.13
CA SER A 792 -19.61 50.41 27.69
C SER A 792 -18.55 50.90 28.70
N SER A 793 -17.30 50.66 28.26
CA SER A 793 -16.10 51.52 28.31
C SER A 793 -15.48 52.00 29.64
N GLY A 794 -14.16 51.91 29.72
CA GLY A 794 -13.35 52.79 30.56
C GLY A 794 -11.94 52.28 30.84
N ARG A 795 -10.93 53.05 30.44
CA ARG A 795 -9.48 52.75 30.47
C ARG A 795 -8.81 53.23 31.78
N SER A 796 -7.72 52.55 32.14
CA SER A 796 -6.41 53.04 32.64
C SER A 796 -6.17 53.55 34.08
N GLY A 797 -5.01 53.09 34.61
CA GLY A 797 -4.16 53.68 35.67
C GLY A 797 -3.89 52.68 36.82
N GLY A 798 -2.69 52.33 37.29
CA GLY A 798 -1.29 52.75 37.09
C GLY A 798 -0.44 52.25 38.29
N SER A 799 0.91 52.24 38.15
CA SER A 799 1.99 52.08 39.18
C SER A 799 2.14 50.74 39.94
N GLY A 800 3.33 50.16 40.21
CA GLY A 800 4.74 50.52 39.98
C GLY A 800 5.65 50.05 41.14
N SER A 801 6.78 49.37 40.83
CA SER A 801 8.10 49.28 41.51
C SER A 801 8.68 47.86 41.40
N GLY A 802 9.98 47.58 41.16
CA GLY A 802 11.18 48.40 40.94
C GLY A 802 12.42 47.47 40.88
N GLU A 803 13.42 47.87 40.06
CA GLU A 803 14.86 47.46 40.06
C GLU A 803 15.23 46.01 39.62
N SER A 804 16.27 45.72 38.82
CA SER A 804 17.43 46.47 38.33
C SER A 804 17.97 45.91 36.99
N SER A 805 18.72 46.77 36.27
CA SER A 805 19.64 46.63 35.12
C SER A 805 20.06 45.22 34.64
N ASN A 806 20.21 44.94 33.33
CA ASN A 806 21.20 45.57 32.45
C ASN A 806 20.93 45.36 30.94
N ARG A 807 21.41 46.30 30.11
CA ARG A 807 21.19 46.47 28.67
C ARG A 807 22.10 45.56 27.82
N ASN A 808 21.59 44.98 26.72
CA ASN A 808 21.94 45.42 25.34
C ASN A 808 21.27 44.60 24.21
N LYS A 809 20.53 45.35 23.39
CA LYS A 809 20.43 45.35 21.91
C LYS A 809 19.99 44.12 21.09
N SER A 810 18.77 44.32 20.54
CA SER A 810 18.32 44.03 19.15
C SER A 810 17.94 42.56 18.85
N LYS A 811 16.81 42.22 18.20
CA LYS A 811 15.94 42.93 17.26
C LYS A 811 14.46 42.59 17.50
N LYS A 812 13.64 43.55 17.10
CA LYS A 812 12.17 43.57 16.99
C LYS A 812 11.64 42.38 16.19
N LEU A 813 10.78 41.54 16.77
CA LEU A 813 9.84 40.69 16.04
C LEU A 813 8.43 40.95 16.57
N ARG A 814 7.52 41.15 15.61
CA ARG A 814 6.11 41.49 15.79
C ARG A 814 5.38 40.35 16.50
N SER A 815 4.51 40.69 17.44
CA SER A 815 3.55 39.77 18.03
C SER A 815 2.47 39.39 17.01
N SER A 816 2.38 38.11 16.67
CA SER A 816 1.17 37.50 16.13
C SER A 816 0.57 36.62 17.21
N ASN A 817 -0.58 37.03 17.74
CA ASN A 817 -1.53 36.12 18.39
C ASN A 817 -2.07 35.20 17.29
N ALA A 818 -1.57 33.97 17.24
CA ALA A 818 -2.18 32.86 16.53
C ALA A 818 -2.08 31.64 17.45
N SER A 819 -3.21 31.07 17.84
CA SER A 819 -3.24 29.78 18.54
C SER A 819 -2.77 28.71 17.56
N SER A 820 -1.55 28.20 17.74
CA SER A 820 -1.08 27.02 17.04
C SER A 820 -1.61 25.79 17.75
N GLY A 821 -2.77 25.27 17.33
CA GLY A 821 -3.12 23.88 17.57
C GLY A 821 -2.25 22.97 16.68
N SER A 822 -2.03 21.72 17.07
CA SER A 822 -1.42 20.72 16.18
C SER A 822 -2.47 20.22 15.18
N TYR A 823 -2.17 20.25 13.88
CA TYR A 823 -3.06 19.80 12.81
C TYR A 823 -2.57 18.49 12.21
N SER A 824 -3.49 17.66 11.73
CA SER A 824 -3.17 16.34 11.22
C SER A 824 -2.99 16.34 9.68
N TYR A 825 -3.88 16.99 8.92
CA TYR A 825 -3.84 16.99 7.45
C TYR A 825 -4.83 17.98 6.79
N VAL A 826 -4.35 18.85 5.90
CA VAL A 826 -5.20 19.55 4.91
C VAL A 826 -4.54 19.44 3.54
N GLN A 827 -5.26 18.90 2.54
CA GLN A 827 -4.80 18.89 1.15
C GLN A 827 -5.69 19.81 0.31
N THR A 828 -5.13 20.92 -0.16
CA THR A 828 -5.84 21.90 -0.99
C THR A 828 -4.87 22.51 -1.98
N ASN A 829 -5.32 22.74 -3.22
CA ASN A 829 -4.44 23.10 -4.34
C ASN A 829 -3.22 22.16 -4.42
N GLY A 830 -3.48 20.89 -4.10
CA GLY A 830 -2.59 19.73 -3.94
C GLY A 830 -1.36 19.87 -3.03
N LYS A 831 -1.19 20.98 -2.30
CA LYS A 831 -0.23 21.07 -1.20
C LYS A 831 -0.82 20.52 0.10
N ARG A 832 0.03 19.81 0.86
CA ARG A 832 -0.29 19.34 2.21
C ARG A 832 0.15 20.39 3.23
N TYR A 833 -0.78 20.82 4.06
CA TYR A 833 -0.52 21.76 5.14
C TYR A 833 -0.65 21.07 6.49
N ASP A 834 0.29 21.38 7.38
CA ASP A 834 0.32 20.92 8.78
C ASP A 834 -0.17 21.99 9.75
N ARG A 835 -0.58 23.16 9.23
CA ARG A 835 -1.04 24.33 9.98
C ARG A 835 -2.16 25.09 9.27
N GLY A 836 -3.20 25.50 9.99
CA GLY A 836 -4.26 26.35 9.43
C GLY A 836 -5.21 27.00 10.44
N SER A 837 -5.46 28.30 10.34
CA SER A 837 -6.37 29.00 11.24
C SER A 837 -7.80 29.01 10.70
N TRP A 838 -8.76 28.60 11.53
CA TRP A 838 -10.18 28.85 11.25
C TRP A 838 -10.47 30.34 11.20
N LYS A 839 -11.27 30.74 10.22
CA LYS A 839 -11.71 32.11 10.01
C LYS A 839 -13.20 32.12 9.76
N GLN A 840 -13.92 32.94 10.52
CA GLN A 840 -15.35 33.11 10.33
C GLN A 840 -15.61 34.35 9.47
N VAL A 841 -16.27 34.17 8.34
CA VAL A 841 -16.69 35.26 7.43
C VAL A 841 -18.21 35.29 7.41
N GLY A 842 -18.81 36.24 8.12
CA GLY A 842 -20.25 36.23 8.38
C GLY A 842 -20.64 35.04 9.25
N ASN A 843 -21.58 34.21 8.78
CA ASN A 843 -22.01 32.97 9.46
C ASN A 843 -21.30 31.71 8.95
N ILE A 844 -20.37 31.84 8.01
CA ILE A 844 -19.70 30.70 7.35
C ILE A 844 -18.27 30.58 7.88
N TRP A 845 -17.86 29.36 8.19
CA TRP A 845 -16.48 29.04 8.57
C TRP A 845 -15.64 28.73 7.34
N GLN A 846 -14.42 29.22 7.34
CA GLN A 846 -13.39 29.01 6.32
C GLN A 846 -12.09 28.61 7.02
N LEU A 847 -11.19 27.95 6.30
CA LEU A 847 -9.89 27.53 6.83
C LEU A 847 -8.77 28.18 6.03
N ASP A 848 -7.99 29.04 6.70
CA ASP A 848 -6.77 29.63 6.14
C ASP A 848 -5.57 28.75 6.48
N VAL A 849 -4.92 28.16 5.48
CA VAL A 849 -3.68 27.37 5.58
C VAL A 849 -2.50 28.16 5.02
N ASP A 850 -1.54 28.52 5.88
CA ASP A 850 -0.34 29.32 5.54
C ASP A 850 -0.61 30.58 4.68
N GLY A 851 -1.67 31.32 5.01
CA GLY A 851 -2.05 32.56 4.31
C GLY A 851 -2.85 32.35 3.02
N THR A 852 -3.25 31.11 2.72
CA THR A 852 -4.15 30.75 1.60
C THR A 852 -5.40 30.04 2.09
N GLN A 853 -6.52 30.10 1.36
CA GLN A 853 -7.77 29.49 1.79
C GLN A 853 -7.91 28.05 1.27
N ALA A 854 -8.36 27.11 2.12
CA ALA A 854 -8.68 25.75 1.71
C ALA A 854 -9.97 25.74 0.85
N LYS A 855 -9.84 25.28 -0.40
CA LYS A 855 -10.92 25.20 -1.40
C LYS A 855 -10.96 23.81 -2.01
N SER A 856 -12.17 23.32 -2.31
CA SER A 856 -12.44 22.00 -2.90
C SER A 856 -11.63 20.90 -2.24
N ALA A 857 -11.65 20.89 -0.90
CA ALA A 857 -10.69 20.15 -0.09
C ALA A 857 -11.35 19.43 1.06
N TRP A 858 -10.87 18.23 1.33
CA TRP A 858 -11.05 17.56 2.59
C TRP A 858 -9.95 17.97 3.57
N ALA A 859 -10.33 18.26 4.80
CA ALA A 859 -9.43 18.58 5.90
C ALA A 859 -9.68 17.62 7.05
N PHE A 860 -8.65 16.94 7.53
CA PHE A 860 -8.74 16.11 8.72
C PHE A 860 -8.15 16.87 9.90
N LEU A 861 -9.04 17.33 10.79
CA LEU A 861 -8.74 18.23 11.88
C LEU A 861 -9.28 17.63 13.17
N SER A 862 -8.39 17.38 14.14
CA SER A 862 -8.76 16.84 15.47
C SER A 862 -9.66 15.60 15.38
N ASP A 863 -9.20 14.61 14.61
CA ASP A 863 -9.86 13.33 14.37
C ASP A 863 -11.23 13.39 13.68
N LYS A 864 -11.50 14.49 12.98
CA LYS A 864 -12.74 14.69 12.21
C LYS A 864 -12.43 15.19 10.82
N TRP A 865 -13.17 14.68 9.84
CA TRP A 865 -13.13 15.18 8.47
C TRP A 865 -14.05 16.38 8.30
N TYR A 866 -13.56 17.41 7.63
CA TYR A 866 -14.30 18.60 7.21
C TYR A 866 -14.17 18.73 5.70
N LEU A 867 -15.20 19.24 5.05
CA LEU A 867 -15.23 19.46 3.60
C LEU A 867 -15.36 20.96 3.31
N PHE A 868 -14.57 21.46 2.37
CA PHE A 868 -14.62 22.85 1.89
C PHE A 868 -14.97 22.87 0.40
N ASN A 869 -15.94 23.71 0.03
CA ASN A 869 -16.36 23.85 -1.37
C ASN A 869 -15.38 24.71 -2.20
N GLU A 870 -15.69 24.95 -3.47
CA GLU A 870 -14.86 25.75 -4.40
C GLU A 870 -14.65 27.22 -3.95
N LYS A 871 -15.55 27.75 -3.11
CA LYS A 871 -15.42 29.09 -2.52
C LYS A 871 -14.59 29.09 -1.23
N GLY A 872 -14.27 27.91 -0.72
CA GLY A 872 -13.54 27.67 0.52
C GLY A 872 -14.41 27.82 1.76
N ASP A 873 -15.72 27.67 1.59
CA ASP A 873 -16.70 27.63 2.67
C ASP A 873 -16.82 26.21 3.20
N MET A 874 -16.79 26.07 4.53
CA MET A 874 -17.00 24.79 5.21
C MET A 874 -18.43 24.29 4.95
N VAL A 875 -18.54 23.05 4.49
CA VAL A 875 -19.79 22.40 4.16
C VAL A 875 -20.46 21.83 5.42
N THR A 876 -21.76 22.04 5.55
CA THR A 876 -22.65 21.38 6.51
C THR A 876 -23.80 20.72 5.76
N GLY A 877 -24.39 19.66 6.32
CA GLY A 877 -25.44 18.86 5.69
C GLY A 877 -24.90 17.86 4.66
N TRP A 878 -25.79 17.40 3.77
CA TRP A 878 -25.47 16.45 2.71
C TRP A 878 -24.55 17.08 1.65
N ALA A 879 -23.50 16.36 1.28
CA ALA A 879 -22.55 16.75 0.26
C ALA A 879 -22.30 15.60 -0.70
N ASN A 880 -22.36 15.87 -2.00
CA ASN A 880 -21.96 14.91 -3.02
C ASN A 880 -20.54 15.24 -3.49
N VAL A 881 -19.63 14.27 -3.39
CA VAL A 881 -18.23 14.37 -3.82
C VAL A 881 -17.93 13.11 -4.64
N ASP A 882 -17.58 13.28 -5.92
CA ASP A 882 -17.26 12.18 -6.86
C ASP A 882 -18.31 11.05 -6.85
N ASP A 883 -19.59 11.42 -7.07
CA ASP A 883 -20.75 10.54 -7.08
C ASP A 883 -21.05 9.79 -5.76
N LYS A 884 -20.39 10.18 -4.66
CA LYS A 884 -20.63 9.63 -3.32
C LYS A 884 -21.24 10.68 -2.41
N TRP A 885 -22.23 10.28 -1.63
CA TRP A 885 -22.89 11.14 -0.65
C TRP A 885 -22.22 11.03 0.72
N TYR A 886 -21.93 12.17 1.33
CA TYR A 886 -21.39 12.34 2.67
C TYR A 886 -22.34 13.23 3.47
N PHE A 887 -22.33 13.10 4.79
CA PHE A 887 -23.09 13.99 5.66
C PHE A 887 -22.17 14.70 6.64
N MET A 888 -22.17 16.03 6.59
CA MET A 888 -21.43 16.91 7.48
C MET A 888 -22.39 17.43 8.55
N ASP A 889 -22.08 17.27 9.84
CA ASP A 889 -22.94 17.74 10.91
C ASP A 889 -22.96 19.28 11.03
N SER A 890 -23.70 19.82 12.01
CA SER A 890 -23.80 21.27 12.22
C SER A 890 -22.48 21.94 12.62
N SER A 891 -21.49 21.16 13.07
CA SER A 891 -20.11 21.63 13.31
C SER A 891 -19.22 21.54 12.06
N GLY A 892 -19.73 20.96 10.97
CA GLY A 892 -18.99 20.70 9.74
C GLY A 892 -18.19 19.40 9.76
N ALA A 893 -18.36 18.57 10.79
CA ALA A 893 -17.66 17.30 10.90
C ALA A 893 -18.41 16.19 10.17
N MET A 894 -17.70 15.39 9.38
CA MET A 894 -18.25 14.25 8.64
C MET A 894 -18.76 13.18 9.61
N ARG A 895 -19.96 12.66 9.34
CA ARG A 895 -20.59 11.59 10.11
C ARG A 895 -20.24 10.22 9.54
N GLU A 896 -20.13 9.25 10.45
CA GLU A 896 -19.90 7.83 10.19
C GLU A 896 -20.93 6.99 10.95
N GLY A 897 -21.16 5.76 10.52
CA GLY A 897 -22.12 4.84 11.12
C GLY A 897 -23.58 5.25 10.89
N TRP A 898 -24.45 4.87 11.83
CA TRP A 898 -25.88 5.17 11.78
C TRP A 898 -26.16 6.67 11.86
N LEU A 899 -26.99 7.16 10.94
CA LEU A 899 -27.41 8.55 10.84
C LEU A 899 -28.94 8.61 10.71
N GLU A 900 -29.60 9.34 11.60
CA GLU A 900 -31.03 9.67 11.50
C GLU A 900 -31.18 11.13 11.06
N ASP A 901 -31.99 11.38 10.04
CA ASP A 901 -32.32 12.75 9.62
C ASP A 901 -33.45 13.37 10.46
N GLY A 902 -33.72 14.65 10.25
CA GLY A 902 -34.77 15.38 10.98
C GLY A 902 -36.20 14.90 10.73
N ASN A 903 -36.41 13.96 9.80
CA ASN A 903 -37.70 13.34 9.49
C ASN A 903 -37.82 11.91 10.03
N GLY A 904 -36.81 11.40 10.74
CA GLY A 904 -36.79 10.03 11.28
C GLY A 904 -36.42 8.96 10.26
N GLU A 905 -35.78 9.35 9.15
CA GLU A 905 -35.23 8.41 8.17
C GLU A 905 -33.79 8.05 8.53
N TRP A 906 -33.46 6.77 8.42
CA TRP A 906 -32.15 6.23 8.77
C TRP A 906 -31.29 6.00 7.53
N TYR A 907 -30.02 6.32 7.66
CA TYR A 907 -28.96 6.11 6.68
C TYR A 907 -27.79 5.43 7.39
N TYR A 908 -26.90 4.81 6.63
CA TYR A 908 -25.66 4.26 7.17
C TYR A 908 -24.46 4.79 6.40
N MET A 909 -23.63 5.57 7.08
CA MET A 909 -22.40 6.15 6.55
C MET A 909 -21.25 5.18 6.83
N ASN A 910 -20.45 4.86 5.84
CA ASN A 910 -19.41 3.85 5.96
C ASN A 910 -18.36 4.19 7.05
N PRO A 911 -18.23 3.43 8.15
CA PRO A 911 -17.20 3.70 9.16
C PRO A 911 -15.84 3.08 8.79
N ILE A 912 -15.76 2.27 7.74
CA ILE A 912 -14.57 1.49 7.37
C ILE A 912 -13.61 2.36 6.58
N SER A 913 -12.32 2.31 6.93
CA SER A 913 -11.24 3.04 6.25
C SER A 913 -10.77 2.30 4.99
N ASP A 914 -11.68 2.11 4.02
CA ASP A 914 -11.49 1.36 2.76
C ASP A 914 -11.37 2.27 1.52
N GLY A 915 -11.09 3.56 1.71
CA GLY A 915 -11.14 4.57 0.65
C GLY A 915 -12.54 5.12 0.37
N THR A 916 -13.58 4.60 1.04
CA THR A 916 -14.95 5.12 0.99
C THR A 916 -15.50 5.50 2.37
N ARG A 917 -14.61 5.73 3.35
CA ARG A 917 -14.97 6.14 4.71
C ARG A 917 -15.86 7.39 4.68
N GLY A 918 -16.95 7.37 5.42
CA GLY A 918 -17.98 8.41 5.47
C GLY A 918 -18.96 8.42 4.30
N ALA A 919 -18.77 7.59 3.27
CA ALA A 919 -19.71 7.53 2.15
C ALA A 919 -21.00 6.79 2.56
N MET A 920 -22.15 7.31 2.13
CA MET A 920 -23.46 6.73 2.37
C MET A 920 -23.59 5.38 1.65
N ARG A 921 -23.96 4.33 2.40
CA ARG A 921 -24.20 2.99 1.83
C ARG A 921 -25.56 2.92 1.13
N THR A 922 -25.62 2.15 0.05
CA THR A 922 -26.84 1.80 -0.69
C THR A 922 -26.87 0.29 -0.96
N GLY A 923 -28.05 -0.31 -1.12
CA GLY A 923 -28.24 -1.75 -1.28
C GLY A 923 -28.21 -2.53 0.04
N TRP A 924 -27.99 -3.84 -0.06
CA TRP A 924 -27.86 -4.75 1.09
C TRP A 924 -26.53 -4.56 1.82
N HIS A 925 -26.59 -4.40 3.14
CA HIS A 925 -25.41 -4.36 4.01
C HIS A 925 -25.67 -5.14 5.30
N GLN A 926 -24.69 -5.93 5.72
CA GLN A 926 -24.70 -6.59 7.02
C GLN A 926 -24.02 -5.69 8.05
N ILE A 927 -24.78 -5.26 9.06
CA ILE A 927 -24.32 -4.35 10.12
C ILE A 927 -24.62 -5.04 11.45
N ASP A 928 -23.61 -5.23 12.30
CA ASP A 928 -23.72 -5.94 13.58
C ASP A 928 -24.42 -7.31 13.46
N ARG A 929 -24.04 -8.08 12.42
CA ARG A 929 -24.59 -9.41 12.06
C ARG A 929 -26.06 -9.42 11.63
N LYS A 930 -26.62 -8.26 11.29
CA LYS A 930 -28.01 -8.14 10.82
C LYS A 930 -28.04 -7.50 9.44
N TRP A 931 -28.90 -8.00 8.57
CA TRP A 931 -29.04 -7.47 7.21
C TRP A 931 -30.03 -6.32 7.16
N TYR A 932 -29.61 -5.24 6.52
CA TYR A 932 -30.39 -4.04 6.24
C TYR A 932 -30.32 -3.73 4.75
N TYR A 933 -31.36 -3.11 4.21
CA TYR A 933 -31.37 -2.62 2.83
C TYR A 933 -31.56 -1.11 2.81
N PHE A 934 -30.66 -0.42 2.11
CA PHE A 934 -30.71 1.01 1.87
C PHE A 934 -31.08 1.27 0.42
N ASN A 935 -32.02 2.19 0.17
CA ASN A 935 -32.58 2.39 -1.17
C ASN A 935 -31.50 2.75 -2.20
N THR A 936 -31.56 2.14 -3.38
CA THR A 936 -30.63 2.39 -4.49
C THR A 936 -31.18 3.40 -5.51
N ALA A 937 -32.49 3.69 -5.47
CA ALA A 937 -33.14 4.60 -6.42
C ALA A 937 -32.68 6.06 -6.24
N SER A 938 -32.26 6.70 -7.33
CA SER A 938 -31.85 8.11 -7.37
C SER A 938 -33.05 9.07 -7.53
N ASP A 939 -34.14 8.82 -6.79
CA ASP A 939 -35.42 9.55 -6.85
C ASP A 939 -35.65 10.46 -5.63
N GLY A 940 -34.60 10.75 -4.87
CA GLY A 940 -34.67 11.46 -3.59
C GLY A 940 -34.92 10.55 -2.38
N ALA A 941 -35.03 9.23 -2.59
CA ALA A 941 -35.04 8.24 -1.51
C ALA A 941 -33.72 7.46 -1.38
N GLN A 942 -32.71 7.73 -2.23
CA GLN A 942 -31.41 7.08 -2.21
C GLN A 942 -30.79 7.05 -0.81
N GLY A 943 -30.30 5.88 -0.38
CA GLY A 943 -29.65 5.67 0.91
C GLY A 943 -30.58 5.55 2.11
N LYS A 944 -31.89 5.84 1.98
CA LYS A 944 -32.84 5.64 3.08
C LYS A 944 -32.99 4.16 3.39
N MET A 945 -32.91 3.80 4.66
CA MET A 945 -33.15 2.44 5.13
C MET A 945 -34.62 2.09 4.94
N LEU A 946 -34.88 0.98 4.24
CA LEU A 946 -36.24 0.47 4.10
C LEU A 946 -36.67 -0.20 5.43
N LYS A 947 -37.95 -0.04 5.81
CA LYS A 947 -38.57 -0.64 7.01
C LYS A 947 -40.04 -0.93 6.74
N ASN A 948 -40.58 -1.99 7.34
CA ASN A 948 -41.99 -2.43 7.17
C ASN A 948 -42.43 -2.65 5.72
N GLN A 949 -41.53 -3.08 4.85
CA GLN A 949 -41.83 -3.29 3.43
C GLN A 949 -40.89 -4.33 2.82
N ARG A 950 -41.19 -4.74 1.58
CA ARG A 950 -40.28 -5.60 0.83
C ARG A 950 -39.23 -4.79 0.08
N THR A 951 -38.01 -5.30 0.03
CA THR A 951 -36.95 -4.80 -0.84
C THR A 951 -37.30 -5.04 -2.32
N PRO A 952 -36.69 -4.33 -3.28
CA PRO A 952 -36.95 -4.53 -4.72
C PRO A 952 -36.72 -5.98 -5.21
N ASP A 953 -35.85 -6.72 -4.52
CA ASP A 953 -35.57 -8.13 -4.77
C ASP A 953 -36.43 -9.09 -3.92
N GLY A 954 -37.46 -8.60 -3.23
CA GLY A 954 -38.55 -9.43 -2.69
C GLY A 954 -38.45 -9.84 -1.22
N TYR A 955 -37.45 -9.39 -0.45
CA TYR A 955 -37.30 -9.75 0.97
C TYR A 955 -38.02 -8.80 1.90
N LEU A 956 -38.70 -9.32 2.93
CA LEU A 956 -39.44 -8.51 3.90
C LEU A 956 -38.52 -7.94 4.98
N LEU A 957 -38.60 -6.63 5.23
CA LEU A 957 -37.91 -5.97 6.34
C LEU A 957 -38.89 -5.64 7.47
N LYS A 958 -38.46 -5.87 8.71
CA LYS A 958 -39.20 -5.55 9.94
C LYS A 958 -39.30 -4.04 10.19
N ALA A 959 -39.97 -3.66 11.27
CA ALA A 959 -40.13 -2.27 11.69
C ALA A 959 -38.83 -1.56 12.04
N ASP A 960 -37.83 -2.33 12.47
CA ASP A 960 -36.47 -1.87 12.77
C ASP A 960 -35.53 -1.93 11.55
N GLY A 961 -36.05 -2.25 10.36
CA GLY A 961 -35.30 -2.35 9.11
C GLY A 961 -34.49 -3.63 8.94
N ILE A 962 -34.49 -4.51 9.95
CA ILE A 962 -33.78 -5.79 9.88
C ILE A 962 -34.57 -6.76 8.99
N TRP A 963 -33.87 -7.47 8.12
CA TRP A 963 -34.46 -8.54 7.32
C TRP A 963 -35.15 -9.59 8.20
N ASP A 964 -36.40 -9.92 7.84
CA ASP A 964 -37.15 -11.02 8.44
C ASP A 964 -36.84 -12.34 7.74
N GLU A 965 -35.88 -13.08 8.31
CA GLU A 965 -35.46 -14.39 7.82
C GLU A 965 -36.56 -15.46 7.90
N SER A 966 -37.65 -15.21 8.66
CA SER A 966 -38.77 -16.14 8.78
C SER A 966 -39.80 -16.00 7.66
N ALA A 967 -39.74 -14.91 6.89
CA ALA A 967 -40.67 -14.63 5.81
C ALA A 967 -40.12 -15.08 4.45
N ALA A 968 -40.90 -15.85 3.69
CA ALA A 968 -40.53 -16.24 2.34
C ALA A 968 -40.35 -15.01 1.41
N LYS A 969 -39.33 -15.11 0.54
CA LYS A 969 -39.11 -14.19 -0.59
C LYS A 969 -40.31 -14.25 -1.54
N GLN A 970 -40.85 -13.10 -1.93
CA GLN A 970 -41.97 -12.99 -2.87
C GLN A 970 -41.52 -12.47 -4.22
#